data_AF-A0A197JJX0-F1
#
_entry.id   AF-A0A197JJX0-F1
#
_cell.length_a   1.000
_cell.length_b   1.000
_cell.length_c   1.000
_cell.angle_alpha   90.00
_cell.angle_beta   90.00
_cell.angle_gamma   90.00
#
_symmetry.space_group_name_H-M   'P 1'
#
loop_
_entity.id
_entity.type
_entity.pdbx_description
1 polymer ?
#
loop_
_entity_poly.entity_id
_entity_poly.type
_entity_poly.pdbx_seq_one_letter_code
_entity_poly.pdbx_strand_id
1 'polypeptide(L)'
;MLVFIASHSHSSQPSAHTLLHNTSPAAKSFFKPTQVVTMFSSPSQGSSPPFPSSSASSERPEIVIEEQHVLSQLEHTTPLARVSSKRKYLSRLFKRGPKVKKAIPNLAASSTSATLVGTDGCIQFAASTRNAVPVSSKLHSPLLAKVQEIPKLEYDLHALKLMRIADYKQAVYIDTMTKRSLQDTDDNLFPLKDKVKDFLASDTQVMLVLGDSEAGKSTFNRHLEHQLWQEYKSGGRIPPFVNLPSIERPEKDLIAEQLRIHKFSETQIRELEQHRQFVLICDGQLTSKLHTTNSFNRSGQREAKLLITCRSQYLGPDYRGLFVPQAVNKYSQAADELFMEAVIAPFSKEQIEDYVERYVPLEPRTWVKKDYMDKLEPISNLLDLVKNPFLLTLCLEALPDVVQGKSNLTRLRVTRVQLYNFVWHWLRVNKRRLQDKLRGDKLAVFEELLEAGFEQIGFKFQQDLATASFVHQDGRPIVNYINKHDKSSWKAAFFSSAFETSLLRDTSLLSRAGTQYRFVHHSILEYFFACTISGPIKNLVVEPSIIQVLAERAQLDSGFKDDLLAVIELSKTDVQAMRSAANAITILVKAGVRFSVADLPGNRVPGADISGGQFDSAQLQGADLTGVNLTKSWILQVNFTKAQMEGVQFGEMPYLKEDTSVVSCAYSLDGTLFAVGLHDGRINIYDTSTWTKTHNFQRHRSYVYSIPYSPTGYQLLSGSNDKTAR
;
A
#
# COMPACT_ATOMS: atom_id res chain seq x y z
N MET A 1 22.79 -56.78 20.44
CA MET A 1 24.08 -57.42 20.76
C MET A 1 25.14 -56.33 20.66
N LEU A 2 25.77 -55.96 21.78
CA LEU A 2 26.66 -54.79 21.88
C LEU A 2 28.11 -55.17 21.58
N VAL A 3 28.83 -54.30 20.87
CA VAL A 3 30.30 -54.18 20.97
C VAL A 3 30.64 -52.69 21.02
N PHE A 4 31.09 -52.23 22.18
CA PHE A 4 31.75 -50.93 22.35
C PHE A 4 33.23 -51.09 21.99
N ILE A 5 33.82 -50.10 21.31
CA ILE A 5 35.27 -49.89 21.33
C ILE A 5 35.52 -48.43 21.69
N ALA A 6 36.06 -48.21 22.88
CA ALA A 6 36.61 -46.92 23.29
C ALA A 6 38.07 -46.83 22.85
N SER A 7 38.55 -45.63 22.52
CA SER A 7 39.97 -45.33 22.43
C SER A 7 40.28 -44.05 23.21
N HIS A 8 41.26 -44.15 24.11
CA HIS A 8 41.86 -43.00 24.79
C HIS A 8 43.11 -42.57 24.00
N SER A 9 43.40 -41.26 23.98
CA SER A 9 44.76 -40.77 23.82
C SER A 9 44.96 -39.48 24.61
N HIS A 10 46.21 -39.19 24.96
CA HIS A 10 46.61 -38.33 26.09
C HIS A 10 47.06 -36.92 25.69
N SER A 11 47.24 -36.08 26.73
CA SER A 11 48.05 -34.83 26.77
C SER A 11 47.38 -33.58 26.16
N SER A 12 47.61 -32.35 26.65
CA SER A 12 48.53 -31.85 27.71
C SER A 12 47.99 -30.56 28.36
N GLN A 13 48.31 -30.32 29.64
CA GLN A 13 48.25 -28.97 30.25
C GLN A 13 49.35 -28.06 29.65
N PRO A 14 49.28 -26.73 29.86
CA PRO A 14 50.09 -26.16 30.94
C PRO A 14 49.35 -25.27 31.96
N SER A 15 50.01 -25.16 33.10
CA SER A 15 49.74 -24.47 34.36
C SER A 15 49.50 -22.95 34.31
N ALA A 16 48.90 -22.44 35.40
CA ALA A 16 48.63 -21.03 35.69
C ALA A 16 49.70 -20.32 36.55
N HIS A 17 49.65 -18.99 36.59
CA HIS A 17 50.08 -18.09 37.68
C HIS A 17 49.09 -16.89 37.65
N THR A 18 48.19 -16.58 38.59
CA THR A 18 48.18 -16.45 40.07
C THR A 18 48.63 -15.06 40.58
N LEU A 19 47.88 -14.55 41.59
CA LEU A 19 48.02 -13.27 42.36
C LEU A 19 47.35 -12.03 41.69
N LEU A 20 46.72 -11.04 42.39
CA LEU A 20 46.32 -10.90 43.81
C LEU A 20 45.17 -9.85 44.04
N HIS A 21 44.02 -10.30 44.59
CA HIS A 21 43.21 -9.70 45.69
C HIS A 21 42.45 -8.34 45.68
N ASN A 22 41.38 -8.34 46.51
CA ASN A 22 40.68 -7.26 47.25
C ASN A 22 39.66 -6.34 46.49
N THR A 23 38.47 -5.98 47.02
CA THR A 23 37.69 -6.43 48.22
C THR A 23 36.19 -6.06 48.07
N SER A 24 35.32 -6.78 48.79
CA SER A 24 33.86 -6.53 49.00
C SER A 24 33.59 -5.30 49.93
N PRO A 25 32.34 -4.83 50.28
CA PRO A 25 31.12 -5.65 50.48
C PRO A 25 29.69 -5.09 50.24
N ALA A 26 28.76 -6.06 50.21
CA ALA A 26 27.41 -6.10 50.84
C ALA A 26 26.16 -5.40 50.26
N ALA A 27 25.16 -6.23 49.92
CA ALA A 27 23.81 -6.22 50.52
C ALA A 27 23.21 -7.65 50.51
N LYS A 28 22.28 -7.99 51.42
CA LYS A 28 21.76 -9.37 51.66
C LYS A 28 20.21 -9.45 51.68
N SER A 29 19.65 -10.50 51.08
CA SER A 29 18.47 -11.29 51.55
C SER A 29 18.27 -12.51 50.59
N PHE A 30 18.20 -13.79 51.00
CA PHE A 30 17.18 -14.53 51.79
C PHE A 30 15.78 -14.54 51.10
N PHE A 31 15.09 -15.67 50.81
CA PHE A 31 15.05 -17.01 51.44
C PHE A 31 14.84 -18.22 50.47
N LYS A 32 14.90 -19.44 51.03
CA LYS A 32 14.99 -20.82 50.49
C LYS A 32 13.90 -21.35 49.51
N PRO A 33 14.18 -22.45 48.77
CA PRO A 33 13.20 -23.34 48.13
C PRO A 33 12.74 -24.51 49.03
N THR A 34 11.65 -25.18 48.65
CA THR A 34 11.05 -26.31 49.39
C THR A 34 10.78 -27.52 48.46
N GLN A 35 11.49 -28.63 48.68
CA GLN A 35 11.04 -30.00 48.32
C GLN A 35 10.07 -30.49 49.42
N VAL A 36 9.26 -31.55 49.36
CA VAL A 36 9.26 -32.88 48.70
C VAL A 36 7.76 -33.29 48.59
N VAL A 37 7.26 -34.25 47.79
CA VAL A 37 7.19 -35.72 48.01
C VAL A 37 6.46 -36.36 46.82
N THR A 38 6.93 -37.53 46.37
CA THR A 38 6.28 -38.43 45.40
C THR A 38 5.21 -39.35 46.02
N MET A 39 4.17 -39.71 45.27
CA MET A 39 3.39 -40.93 45.52
C MET A 39 3.03 -41.64 44.19
N PHE A 40 3.09 -42.97 44.22
CA PHE A 40 2.80 -43.86 43.08
C PHE A 40 1.30 -44.04 42.86
N SER A 41 0.89 -44.31 41.61
CA SER A 41 0.31 -45.61 41.23
C SER A 41 -0.15 -45.66 39.77
N SER A 42 0.20 -46.74 39.09
CA SER A 42 -0.45 -47.23 37.88
C SER A 42 -1.25 -48.49 38.24
N PRO A 43 -2.22 -48.87 37.40
CA PRO A 43 -2.24 -50.28 36.99
C PRO A 43 -2.43 -50.47 35.47
N SER A 44 -2.41 -51.74 35.08
CA SER A 44 -2.02 -52.26 33.78
C SER A 44 -3.18 -52.85 32.94
N GLN A 45 -3.02 -52.79 31.61
CA GLN A 45 -3.44 -53.77 30.57
C GLN A 45 -4.92 -54.20 30.44
N GLY A 46 -5.38 -54.40 29.18
CA GLY A 46 -6.58 -55.18 28.88
C GLY A 46 -7.14 -55.08 27.44
N SER A 47 -6.65 -55.92 26.54
CA SER A 47 -7.37 -56.57 25.40
C SER A 47 -8.40 -55.81 24.51
N SER A 48 -8.15 -55.82 23.19
CA SER A 48 -9.17 -55.89 22.11
C SER A 48 -9.86 -57.28 22.10
N PRO A 49 -11.01 -57.57 21.41
CA PRO A 49 -11.37 -57.23 20.01
C PRO A 49 -12.93 -57.02 19.81
N PRO A 50 -13.59 -57.35 18.67
CA PRO A 50 -13.35 -57.11 17.24
C PRO A 50 -14.45 -56.22 16.57
N PHE A 51 -14.35 -56.01 15.25
CA PHE A 51 -15.39 -55.43 14.38
C PHE A 51 -16.71 -56.21 14.35
N PRO A 52 -17.81 -55.57 13.89
CA PRO A 52 -18.44 -56.09 12.68
C PRO A 52 -18.68 -55.04 11.58
N SER A 53 -18.81 -55.54 10.35
CA SER A 53 -19.18 -54.81 9.14
C SER A 53 -20.69 -54.87 8.86
N SER A 54 -21.29 -53.79 8.38
CA SER A 54 -22.37 -53.88 7.39
C SER A 54 -22.59 -52.57 6.62
N SER A 55 -23.03 -52.71 5.38
CA SER A 55 -23.36 -51.66 4.43
C SER A 55 -24.80 -51.16 4.57
N ALA A 56 -25.03 -49.87 4.40
CA ALA A 56 -26.30 -49.35 3.86
C ALA A 56 -26.08 -47.99 3.16
N SER A 57 -26.67 -47.86 1.98
CA SER A 57 -26.74 -46.64 1.19
C SER A 57 -27.95 -45.79 1.58
N SER A 58 -27.79 -44.46 1.72
CA SER A 58 -28.88 -43.51 1.50
C SER A 58 -28.34 -42.12 1.14
N GLU A 59 -28.62 -41.72 -0.12
CA GLU A 59 -29.08 -40.40 -0.58
C GLU A 59 -28.42 -39.09 -0.10
N ARG A 60 -28.21 -38.18 -1.06
CA ARG A 60 -27.84 -36.77 -0.84
C ARG A 60 -28.94 -36.05 -0.04
N PRO A 61 -28.62 -34.89 0.55
CA PRO A 61 -28.99 -33.69 -0.19
C PRO A 61 -27.83 -32.71 -0.41
N GLU A 62 -27.92 -31.99 -1.52
CA GLU A 62 -27.09 -30.82 -1.81
C GLU A 62 -27.50 -29.68 -0.88
N ILE A 63 -26.54 -29.14 -0.12
CA ILE A 63 -26.76 -27.91 0.63
C ILE A 63 -26.41 -26.73 -0.29
N VAL A 64 -27.46 -26.18 -0.91
CA VAL A 64 -27.42 -24.82 -1.44
C VAL A 64 -27.34 -23.86 -0.26
N ILE A 65 -26.25 -23.10 -0.13
CA ILE A 65 -26.19 -21.97 0.78
C ILE A 65 -26.59 -20.72 -0.02
N GLU A 66 -27.85 -20.29 0.15
CA GLU A 66 -28.24 -18.93 -0.20
C GLU A 66 -27.59 -17.94 0.77
N GLU A 67 -26.72 -17.05 0.28
CA GLU A 67 -26.32 -15.87 1.05
C GLU A 67 -27.48 -14.85 1.10
N GLN A 68 -28.44 -15.08 2.00
CA GLN A 68 -29.41 -14.04 2.36
C GLN A 68 -28.86 -13.11 3.44
N HIS A 69 -29.06 -11.81 3.21
CA HIS A 69 -28.73 -10.72 4.12
C HIS A 69 -29.20 -10.97 5.57
N VAL A 70 -28.26 -10.93 6.53
CA VAL A 70 -28.58 -10.70 7.95
C VAL A 70 -27.94 -9.38 8.40
N LEU A 71 -28.65 -8.28 8.15
CA LEU A 71 -28.47 -7.00 8.83
C LEU A 71 -29.56 -6.85 9.89
N SER A 72 -29.28 -7.23 11.14
CA SER A 72 -29.85 -6.59 12.34
C SER A 72 -29.34 -7.28 13.62
N GLN A 73 -29.45 -6.55 14.74
CA GLN A 73 -29.13 -6.95 16.11
C GLN A 73 -27.62 -7.05 16.46
N LEU A 74 -27.08 -5.90 16.90
CA LEU A 74 -26.23 -5.82 18.09
C LEU A 74 -26.27 -4.38 18.64
N GLU A 75 -27.44 -3.97 19.13
CA GLU A 75 -27.54 -2.78 19.99
C GLU A 75 -27.14 -3.16 21.42
N HIS A 76 -26.36 -2.28 22.07
CA HIS A 76 -25.96 -2.33 23.50
C HIS A 76 -25.14 -3.58 23.91
N THR A 77 -23.82 -3.49 24.13
CA THR A 77 -23.28 -2.86 25.34
C THR A 77 -21.74 -2.76 25.33
N THR A 78 -21.18 -1.54 25.24
CA THR A 78 -19.98 -1.12 26.00
C THR A 78 -19.78 0.40 25.86
N PRO A 79 -19.70 1.17 26.96
CA PRO A 79 -19.58 2.63 26.88
C PRO A 79 -18.12 3.08 26.69
N LEU A 80 -17.89 4.01 25.77
CA LEU A 80 -16.62 4.72 25.62
C LEU A 80 -16.26 5.49 26.90
N ALA A 81 -15.27 4.99 27.64
CA ALA A 81 -14.81 5.59 28.88
C ALA A 81 -13.94 6.84 28.63
N ARG A 82 -14.53 8.01 28.90
CA ARG A 82 -13.85 9.25 29.35
C ARG A 82 -12.50 9.63 28.71
N VAL A 83 -12.56 10.34 27.58
CA VAL A 83 -11.61 11.45 27.33
C VAL A 83 -12.09 12.66 28.16
N SER A 84 -11.80 12.67 29.47
CA SER A 84 -12.29 13.72 30.38
C SER A 84 -11.24 14.26 31.37
N SER A 85 -10.08 14.64 30.86
CA SER A 85 -8.97 15.21 31.66
C SER A 85 -8.23 16.38 30.96
N LYS A 86 -8.98 17.26 30.27
CA LYS A 86 -8.55 18.65 29.95
C LYS A 86 -9.71 19.61 29.61
N ARG A 87 -10.80 19.13 28.99
CA ARG A 87 -12.05 19.91 28.71
C ARG A 87 -12.77 20.55 29.92
N LYS A 88 -12.37 20.25 31.16
CA LYS A 88 -13.01 20.76 32.39
C LYS A 88 -12.49 22.11 32.89
N TYR A 89 -11.42 22.65 32.30
CA TYR A 89 -10.85 23.95 32.72
C TYR A 89 -11.56 25.14 32.05
N LEU A 90 -11.72 25.11 30.72
CA LEU A 90 -12.30 26.21 29.93
C LEU A 90 -13.80 26.46 30.21
N SER A 91 -14.56 25.41 30.56
CA SER A 91 -16.01 25.51 30.83
C SER A 91 -16.38 26.19 32.16
N ARG A 92 -15.40 26.62 32.97
CA ARG A 92 -15.63 27.32 34.25
C ARG A 92 -15.49 28.84 34.18
N LEU A 93 -14.95 29.41 33.10
CA LEU A 93 -14.74 30.87 32.98
C LEU A 93 -15.96 31.64 32.44
N PHE A 94 -16.82 31.01 31.64
CA PHE A 94 -17.99 31.68 31.02
C PHE A 94 -19.32 31.48 31.77
N LYS A 95 -19.42 31.90 33.05
CA LYS A 95 -20.70 32.03 33.77
C LYS A 95 -20.75 33.18 34.81
N ARG A 96 -20.57 34.45 34.40
CA ARG A 96 -20.98 35.62 35.24
C ARG A 96 -21.54 36.82 34.43
N GLY A 97 -22.85 36.77 34.14
CA GLY A 97 -23.80 37.90 34.04
C GLY A 97 -23.63 38.94 32.92
N PRO A 98 -24.56 39.94 32.83
CA PRO A 98 -25.95 39.94 33.31
C PRO A 98 -26.99 40.10 32.17
N LYS A 99 -28.28 39.97 32.51
CA LYS A 99 -29.41 40.11 31.57
C LYS A 99 -29.76 41.58 31.31
N VAL A 100 -30.03 41.95 30.06
CA VAL A 100 -30.82 43.16 29.71
C VAL A 100 -31.95 42.75 28.76
N LYS A 101 -33.13 43.38 28.91
CA LYS A 101 -34.37 43.08 28.16
C LYS A 101 -34.62 44.13 27.07
N LYS A 102 -35.50 43.71 26.13
CA LYS A 102 -36.51 44.48 25.37
C LYS A 102 -36.19 45.03 23.97
N ALA A 103 -37.28 45.01 23.19
CA ALA A 103 -37.66 45.85 22.06
C ALA A 103 -37.15 45.48 20.65
N ILE A 104 -38.06 44.88 19.88
CA ILE A 104 -38.19 45.05 18.42
C ILE A 104 -39.03 46.32 18.21
N PRO A 105 -38.72 47.16 17.21
CA PRO A 105 -39.74 47.45 16.19
C PRO A 105 -39.24 47.24 14.76
N ASN A 106 -40.17 46.90 13.87
CA ASN A 106 -40.00 46.95 12.42
C ASN A 106 -39.81 48.40 11.94
N LEU A 107 -39.17 48.62 10.79
CA LEU A 107 -39.86 49.21 9.61
C LEU A 107 -38.97 49.34 8.36
N ALA A 108 -39.62 49.08 7.22
CA ALA A 108 -39.50 49.71 5.90
C ALA A 108 -38.16 49.76 5.13
N ALA A 109 -38.30 49.54 3.81
CA ALA A 109 -37.28 49.78 2.82
C ALA A 109 -37.11 51.28 2.49
N SER A 110 -35.94 51.65 1.98
CA SER A 110 -35.86 52.69 0.94
C SER A 110 -34.65 52.45 0.03
N SER A 111 -34.81 52.84 -1.22
CA SER A 111 -33.81 52.76 -2.29
C SER A 111 -33.17 54.13 -2.52
N THR A 112 -31.85 54.19 -2.68
CA THR A 112 -31.21 55.29 -3.43
C THR A 112 -29.85 54.86 -4.01
N SER A 113 -29.49 55.49 -5.13
CA SER A 113 -28.35 55.15 -5.98
C SER A 113 -27.30 56.28 -6.00
N ALA A 114 -26.10 55.96 -6.52
CA ALA A 114 -25.01 56.89 -6.88
C ALA A 114 -24.26 57.53 -5.67
N THR A 115 -23.02 58.02 -5.79
CA THR A 115 -22.20 58.35 -6.99
C THR A 115 -20.70 58.08 -6.76
N LEU A 116 -19.91 58.00 -7.84
CA LEU A 116 -18.45 57.97 -7.81
C LEU A 116 -17.82 59.25 -7.24
N VAL A 117 -16.71 59.09 -6.50
CA VAL A 117 -15.55 60.00 -6.51
C VAL A 117 -14.30 59.11 -6.40
N GLY A 118 -13.26 59.39 -7.19
CA GLY A 118 -11.95 58.73 -7.08
C GLY A 118 -10.83 59.76 -6.92
N THR A 119 -9.64 59.30 -6.53
CA THR A 119 -8.35 59.98 -6.73
C THR A 119 -7.21 58.97 -6.58
N ASP A 120 -6.09 59.25 -7.25
CA ASP A 120 -5.01 58.30 -7.57
C ASP A 120 -3.96 58.08 -6.46
N GLY A 121 -3.13 57.04 -6.66
CA GLY A 121 -2.02 56.69 -5.75
C GLY A 121 -1.20 55.48 -6.20
N CYS A 122 -0.70 55.50 -7.44
CA CYS A 122 0.02 54.38 -8.05
C CYS A 122 1.51 54.31 -7.63
N ILE A 123 2.00 53.13 -7.24
CA ILE A 123 3.36 52.65 -7.60
C ILE A 123 3.26 51.15 -7.99
N GLN A 124 3.73 50.83 -9.19
CA GLN A 124 3.85 49.47 -9.72
C GLN A 124 5.21 48.85 -9.36
N PHE A 125 5.27 47.51 -9.30
CA PHE A 125 6.39 46.78 -9.91
C PHE A 125 5.82 45.63 -10.76
N ALA A 126 6.30 45.55 -12.00
CA ALA A 126 5.74 44.71 -13.06
C ALA A 126 6.41 43.33 -13.16
N ALA A 127 5.74 42.41 -13.84
CA ALA A 127 6.13 41.01 -13.98
C ALA A 127 7.05 40.74 -15.19
N SER A 128 7.77 39.62 -15.14
CA SER A 128 8.42 38.94 -16.27
C SER A 128 8.77 37.52 -15.81
N THR A 129 8.44 36.40 -16.48
CA THR A 129 7.87 36.19 -17.83
C THR A 129 6.61 35.31 -17.79
N ARG A 130 5.62 35.62 -18.64
CA ARG A 130 4.50 34.71 -18.98
C ARG A 130 4.65 34.26 -20.43
N ASN A 131 4.71 32.96 -20.68
CA ASN A 131 4.31 32.42 -21.99
C ASN A 131 2.77 32.37 -22.03
N ALA A 132 2.15 33.53 -22.24
CA ALA A 132 0.72 33.65 -22.41
C ALA A 132 0.33 33.34 -23.86
N VAL A 133 -0.22 32.15 -24.10
CA VAL A 133 -1.02 31.88 -25.31
C VAL A 133 -2.24 32.83 -25.28
N PRO A 134 -2.59 33.51 -26.38
CA PRO A 134 -3.68 34.48 -26.38
C PRO A 134 -5.04 33.78 -26.25
N VAL A 135 -5.56 33.69 -25.02
CA VAL A 135 -6.94 33.28 -24.75
C VAL A 135 -7.88 34.40 -25.21
N SER A 136 -8.54 34.18 -26.36
CA SER A 136 -9.62 35.04 -26.86
C SER A 136 -10.76 35.09 -25.84
N SER A 137 -10.90 36.22 -25.14
CA SER A 137 -11.84 36.42 -24.03
C SER A 137 -13.30 36.72 -24.44
N LYS A 138 -13.71 36.30 -25.65
CA LYS A 138 -15.01 36.66 -26.25
C LYS A 138 -16.08 35.54 -26.20
N LEU A 139 -16.32 34.92 -25.04
CA LEU A 139 -17.43 33.95 -24.86
C LEU A 139 -17.94 33.89 -23.40
N HIS A 140 -18.46 35.01 -22.90
CA HIS A 140 -19.13 35.09 -21.59
C HIS A 140 -20.64 35.39 -21.65
N SER A 141 -21.26 35.44 -22.83
CA SER A 141 -22.71 35.65 -22.96
C SER A 141 -23.40 34.48 -23.69
N PRO A 142 -24.51 33.93 -23.13
CA PRO A 142 -25.38 32.98 -23.84
C PRO A 142 -25.99 33.56 -25.14
N LEU A 143 -25.97 34.89 -25.27
CA LEU A 143 -26.36 35.61 -26.49
C LEU A 143 -25.33 35.46 -27.61
N LEU A 144 -24.02 35.44 -27.33
CA LEU A 144 -23.01 35.20 -28.38
C LEU A 144 -23.10 33.78 -28.94
N ALA A 145 -23.37 32.78 -28.09
CA ALA A 145 -23.52 31.39 -28.52
C ALA A 145 -24.68 31.21 -29.52
N LYS A 146 -25.81 31.93 -29.32
CA LYS A 146 -26.92 31.99 -30.29
C LYS A 146 -26.57 32.67 -31.61
N VAL A 147 -25.58 33.58 -31.62
CA VAL A 147 -25.10 34.28 -32.83
C VAL A 147 -24.06 33.46 -33.60
N GLN A 148 -23.54 32.37 -33.02
CA GLN A 148 -22.49 31.52 -33.61
C GLN A 148 -22.96 30.10 -33.99
N GLU A 149 -24.27 29.84 -33.95
CA GLU A 149 -24.90 28.53 -34.28
C GLU A 149 -24.32 27.31 -33.52
N ILE A 150 -23.64 27.53 -32.39
CA ILE A 150 -23.09 26.45 -31.57
C ILE A 150 -24.25 25.69 -30.91
N PRO A 151 -24.41 24.37 -31.14
CA PRO A 151 -25.43 23.59 -30.46
C PRO A 151 -25.26 23.69 -28.94
N LYS A 152 -26.37 23.84 -28.20
CA LYS A 152 -26.35 24.07 -26.74
C LYS A 152 -25.48 23.03 -26.00
N LEU A 153 -25.45 21.80 -26.49
CA LEU A 153 -24.64 20.71 -25.95
C LEU A 153 -23.12 20.95 -26.05
N GLU A 154 -22.63 21.52 -27.14
CA GLU A 154 -21.21 21.86 -27.31
C GLU A 154 -20.81 23.06 -26.45
N TYR A 155 -21.73 23.99 -26.18
CA TYR A 155 -21.49 25.04 -25.19
C TYR A 155 -21.27 24.46 -23.78
N ASP A 156 -22.10 23.51 -23.36
CA ASP A 156 -21.97 22.85 -22.04
C ASP A 156 -20.71 21.96 -21.97
N LEU A 157 -20.35 21.27 -23.06
CA LEU A 157 -19.06 20.55 -23.16
C LEU A 157 -17.85 21.51 -23.16
N HIS A 158 -17.94 22.68 -23.79
CA HIS A 158 -16.88 23.69 -23.75
C HIS A 158 -16.72 24.27 -22.35
N ALA A 159 -17.82 24.49 -21.61
CA ALA A 159 -17.77 24.88 -20.20
C ALA A 159 -17.10 23.80 -19.32
N LEU A 160 -17.38 22.51 -19.58
CA LEU A 160 -16.69 21.39 -18.94
C LEU A 160 -15.19 21.40 -19.28
N LYS A 161 -14.81 21.52 -20.56
CA LYS A 161 -13.40 21.62 -21.01
C LYS A 161 -12.65 22.71 -20.25
N LEU A 162 -13.20 23.93 -20.18
CA LEU A 162 -12.56 25.04 -19.45
C LEU A 162 -12.40 24.74 -17.95
N MET A 163 -13.41 24.13 -17.33
CA MET A 163 -13.36 23.71 -15.93
C MET A 163 -12.26 22.67 -15.69
N ARG A 164 -12.18 21.61 -16.51
CA ARG A 164 -11.18 20.53 -16.37
C ARG A 164 -9.76 21.02 -16.65
N ILE A 165 -9.58 21.94 -17.60
CA ILE A 165 -8.29 22.59 -17.86
C ILE A 165 -7.86 23.44 -16.64
N ALA A 166 -8.77 24.21 -16.03
CA ALA A 166 -8.48 25.04 -14.86
C ALA A 166 -8.29 24.24 -13.55
N ASP A 167 -8.89 23.05 -13.44
CA ASP A 167 -8.73 22.14 -12.30
C ASP A 167 -7.37 21.43 -12.26
N TYR A 168 -6.60 21.45 -13.36
CA TYR A 168 -5.30 20.80 -13.44
C TYR A 168 -4.23 21.58 -12.68
N LYS A 169 -3.76 21.00 -11.57
CA LYS A 169 -2.83 21.62 -10.60
C LYS A 169 -1.52 20.84 -10.41
N GLN A 170 -1.14 20.03 -11.40
CA GLN A 170 0.08 19.24 -11.31
C GLN A 170 1.30 20.14 -11.57
N ALA A 171 2.12 20.38 -10.55
CA ALA A 171 3.24 21.31 -10.64
C ALA A 171 4.47 20.73 -11.35
N VAL A 172 4.78 19.44 -11.12
CA VAL A 172 5.79 18.68 -11.86
C VAL A 172 5.14 17.45 -12.51
N TYR A 173 5.43 17.25 -13.80
CA TYR A 173 5.15 16.03 -14.52
C TYR A 173 6.39 15.65 -15.35
N ILE A 174 6.72 14.37 -15.33
CA ILE A 174 7.77 13.70 -16.09
C ILE A 174 7.09 12.55 -16.82
N ASP A 175 7.43 12.33 -18.10
CA ASP A 175 6.83 11.25 -18.86
C ASP A 175 7.18 9.88 -18.24
N THR A 176 6.15 9.04 -18.09
CA THR A 176 6.28 7.72 -17.47
C THR A 176 6.81 6.72 -18.49
N MET A 177 7.83 5.95 -18.09
CA MET A 177 8.39 4.88 -18.90
C MET A 177 7.68 3.57 -18.60
N THR A 178 7.55 2.72 -19.61
CA THR A 178 6.78 1.47 -19.52
C THR A 178 7.43 0.32 -20.29
N LYS A 179 7.14 -0.91 -19.83
CA LYS A 179 7.37 -2.17 -20.55
C LYS A 179 6.05 -2.79 -21.01
N ARG A 180 6.08 -3.91 -21.76
CA ARG A 180 4.88 -4.45 -22.42
C ARG A 180 4.03 -5.28 -21.47
N SER A 181 4.63 -6.14 -20.65
CA SER A 181 3.92 -6.93 -19.62
C SER A 181 4.68 -7.01 -18.29
N LEU A 182 4.07 -7.65 -17.30
CA LEU A 182 4.70 -7.91 -15.99
C LEU A 182 5.92 -8.85 -16.06
N GLN A 183 6.03 -9.69 -17.10
CA GLN A 183 7.13 -10.65 -17.25
C GLN A 183 8.38 -10.05 -17.94
N ASP A 184 8.24 -8.90 -18.62
CA ASP A 184 9.37 -8.26 -19.31
C ASP A 184 10.40 -7.71 -18.31
N THR A 185 11.67 -7.65 -18.74
CA THR A 185 12.72 -6.89 -18.05
C THR A 185 12.60 -5.39 -18.34
N ASP A 186 13.28 -4.56 -17.55
CA ASP A 186 13.29 -3.10 -17.69
C ASP A 186 14.32 -2.63 -18.74
N ASP A 187 14.82 -3.52 -19.61
CA ASP A 187 15.85 -3.22 -20.62
C ASP A 187 15.28 -2.52 -21.87
N ASN A 188 13.99 -2.69 -22.14
CA ASN A 188 13.31 -2.21 -23.37
C ASN A 188 12.14 -1.26 -23.04
N LEU A 189 12.42 -0.23 -22.24
CA LEU A 189 11.41 0.77 -21.85
C LEU A 189 11.09 1.75 -22.97
N PHE A 190 9.81 2.13 -23.06
CA PHE A 190 9.30 3.16 -23.97
C PHE A 190 8.32 4.09 -23.24
N PRO A 191 8.11 5.34 -23.70
CA PRO A 191 7.19 6.27 -23.05
C PRO A 191 5.73 5.78 -23.12
N LEU A 192 5.03 5.77 -21.98
CA LEU A 192 3.61 5.39 -21.91
C LEU A 192 2.75 6.28 -22.82
N LYS A 193 3.10 7.55 -22.93
CA LYS A 193 2.38 8.52 -23.77
C LYS A 193 2.34 8.11 -25.24
N ASP A 194 3.41 7.52 -25.76
CA ASP A 194 3.45 7.09 -27.17
C ASP A 194 2.57 5.85 -27.38
N LYS A 195 2.63 4.88 -26.48
CA LYS A 195 1.72 3.72 -26.50
C LYS A 195 0.25 4.11 -26.33
N VAL A 196 -0.05 5.19 -25.60
CA VAL A 196 -1.41 5.74 -25.53
C VAL A 196 -1.83 6.41 -26.86
N LYS A 197 -0.92 7.03 -27.61
CA LYS A 197 -1.24 7.49 -28.98
C LYS A 197 -1.58 6.31 -29.89
N ASP A 198 -0.79 5.24 -29.84
CA ASP A 198 -1.04 4.01 -30.62
C ASP A 198 -2.38 3.37 -30.24
N PHE A 199 -2.71 3.31 -28.95
CA PHE A 199 -4.02 2.89 -28.46
C PHE A 199 -5.16 3.77 -28.99
N LEU A 200 -5.00 5.10 -29.00
CA LEU A 200 -6.03 6.04 -29.48
C LEU A 200 -6.21 6.01 -31.01
N ALA A 201 -5.16 5.65 -31.76
CA ALA A 201 -5.15 5.61 -33.23
C ALA A 201 -5.57 4.25 -33.84
N SER A 202 -5.40 3.14 -33.11
CA SER A 202 -5.75 1.78 -33.55
C SER A 202 -7.20 1.37 -33.25
N ASP A 203 -7.62 0.18 -33.66
CA ASP A 203 -8.96 -0.37 -33.38
C ASP A 203 -9.12 -0.94 -31.94
N THR A 204 -8.05 -0.92 -31.14
CA THR A 204 -8.07 -1.48 -29.77
C THR A 204 -9.09 -0.77 -28.88
N GLN A 205 -9.82 -1.53 -28.07
CA GLN A 205 -10.93 -1.02 -27.28
C GLN A 205 -10.55 -0.80 -25.82
N VAL A 206 -9.70 -1.67 -25.26
CA VAL A 206 -9.27 -1.61 -23.85
C VAL A 206 -7.75 -1.52 -23.76
N MET A 207 -7.27 -0.56 -22.97
CA MET A 207 -5.88 -0.47 -22.55
C MET A 207 -5.78 -0.59 -21.03
N LEU A 208 -4.94 -1.52 -20.56
CA LEU A 208 -4.63 -1.70 -19.15
C LEU A 208 -3.22 -1.19 -18.85
N VAL A 209 -3.12 -0.21 -17.95
CA VAL A 209 -1.84 0.28 -17.41
C VAL A 209 -1.66 -0.21 -15.99
N LEU A 210 -0.62 -1.01 -15.78
CA LEU A 210 -0.24 -1.55 -14.48
C LEU A 210 0.93 -0.77 -13.88
N GLY A 211 1.15 -0.98 -12.60
CA GLY A 211 2.31 -0.50 -11.86
C GLY A 211 2.05 -0.58 -10.37
N ASP A 212 3.09 -0.48 -9.55
CA ASP A 212 2.96 -0.60 -8.10
C ASP A 212 2.26 0.59 -7.44
N SER A 213 2.00 0.49 -6.13
CA SER A 213 1.57 1.63 -5.30
C SER A 213 2.43 2.86 -5.58
N GLU A 214 1.80 4.04 -5.64
CA GLU A 214 2.49 5.34 -5.82
C GLU A 214 3.25 5.54 -7.16
N ALA A 215 3.30 4.56 -8.07
CA ALA A 215 4.05 4.61 -9.35
C ALA A 215 3.57 5.66 -10.39
N GLY A 216 2.80 6.68 -10.01
CA GLY A 216 2.42 7.80 -10.88
C GLY A 216 1.18 7.59 -11.76
N LYS A 217 0.49 6.43 -11.71
CA LYS A 217 -0.74 6.15 -12.49
C LYS A 217 -1.77 7.28 -12.48
N SER A 218 -2.20 7.72 -11.30
CA SER A 218 -3.19 8.81 -11.16
C SER A 218 -2.65 10.17 -11.66
N THR A 219 -1.34 10.39 -11.57
CA THR A 219 -0.67 11.60 -12.10
C THR A 219 -0.67 11.59 -13.63
N PHE A 220 -0.34 10.44 -14.24
CA PHE A 220 -0.44 10.22 -15.67
C PHE A 220 -1.88 10.41 -16.17
N ASN A 221 -2.87 9.78 -15.54
CA ASN A 221 -4.27 9.89 -15.95
C ASN A 221 -4.78 11.34 -15.98
N ARG A 222 -4.43 12.15 -14.97
CA ARG A 222 -4.78 13.58 -14.96
C ARG A 222 -4.04 14.38 -16.03
N HIS A 223 -2.79 14.04 -16.32
CA HIS A 223 -2.03 14.69 -17.39
C HIS A 223 -2.60 14.36 -18.77
N LEU A 224 -2.95 13.09 -19.00
CA LEU A 224 -3.64 12.62 -20.21
C LEU A 224 -5.00 13.28 -20.37
N GLU A 225 -5.84 13.29 -19.31
CA GLU A 225 -7.14 13.97 -19.34
C GLU A 225 -6.99 15.45 -19.72
N HIS A 226 -6.02 16.15 -19.11
CA HIS A 226 -5.73 17.54 -19.41
C HIS A 226 -5.29 17.75 -20.86
N GLN A 227 -4.42 16.88 -21.40
CA GLN A 227 -4.00 16.95 -22.82
C GLN A 227 -5.17 16.70 -23.77
N LEU A 228 -5.96 15.65 -23.55
CA LEU A 228 -7.13 15.36 -24.39
C LEU A 228 -8.17 16.49 -24.31
N TRP A 229 -8.37 17.13 -23.16
CA TRP A 229 -9.22 18.33 -23.07
C TRP A 229 -8.62 19.54 -23.79
N GLN A 230 -7.30 19.76 -23.77
CA GLN A 230 -6.67 20.82 -24.57
C GLN A 230 -6.89 20.57 -26.07
N GLU A 231 -6.62 19.35 -26.53
CA GLU A 231 -6.72 18.92 -27.94
C GLU A 231 -8.17 18.80 -28.44
N TYR A 232 -9.16 18.65 -27.55
CA TYR A 232 -10.58 18.52 -27.88
C TYR A 232 -11.07 19.65 -28.81
N LYS A 233 -11.66 19.24 -29.93
CA LYS A 233 -12.40 20.08 -30.89
C LYS A 233 -13.88 19.66 -30.86
N SER A 234 -14.78 20.56 -31.27
CA SER A 234 -16.22 20.25 -31.43
C SER A 234 -16.40 18.98 -32.28
N GLY A 235 -17.30 18.09 -31.88
CA GLY A 235 -17.49 16.76 -32.48
C GLY A 235 -16.48 15.70 -32.04
N GLY A 236 -15.35 16.07 -31.43
CA GLY A 236 -14.29 15.15 -31.01
C GLY A 236 -14.67 14.18 -29.89
N ARG A 237 -13.77 13.22 -29.61
CA ARG A 237 -13.95 12.24 -28.52
C ARG A 237 -13.94 12.94 -27.17
N ILE A 238 -14.89 12.61 -26.30
CA ILE A 238 -15.02 13.20 -24.96
C ILE A 238 -14.15 12.39 -23.97
N PRO A 239 -13.23 13.00 -23.20
CA PRO A 239 -12.32 12.28 -22.32
C PRO A 239 -12.67 12.43 -20.81
N PRO A 240 -13.75 11.79 -20.29
CA PRO A 240 -14.07 11.85 -18.87
C PRO A 240 -13.07 11.03 -18.04
N PHE A 241 -12.52 11.65 -16.99
CA PHE A 241 -11.77 10.95 -15.95
C PHE A 241 -12.72 10.34 -14.91
N VAL A 242 -12.49 9.07 -14.59
CA VAL A 242 -13.35 8.22 -13.76
C VAL A 242 -12.52 7.66 -12.60
N ASN A 243 -12.83 8.05 -11.36
CA ASN A 243 -12.21 7.41 -10.18
C ASN A 243 -13.09 6.25 -9.72
N LEU A 244 -12.67 5.02 -10.03
CA LEU A 244 -13.47 3.82 -9.83
C LEU A 244 -13.87 3.57 -8.36
N PRO A 245 -12.96 3.69 -7.36
CA PRO A 245 -13.31 3.60 -5.94
C PRO A 245 -14.36 4.61 -5.44
N SER A 246 -14.55 5.73 -6.14
CA SER A 246 -15.53 6.76 -5.76
C SER A 246 -16.95 6.50 -6.29
N ILE A 247 -17.14 5.45 -7.08
CA ILE A 247 -18.41 5.06 -7.69
C ILE A 247 -19.02 3.91 -6.90
N GLU A 248 -20.34 3.92 -6.70
CA GLU A 248 -21.05 2.87 -5.97
C GLU A 248 -21.29 1.61 -6.82
N ARG A 249 -21.57 1.79 -8.12
CA ARG A 249 -21.92 0.72 -9.08
C ARG A 249 -21.24 0.92 -10.44
N PRO A 250 -19.89 0.84 -10.53
CA PRO A 250 -19.16 1.13 -11.77
C PRO A 250 -19.52 0.19 -12.93
N GLU A 251 -20.14 -0.96 -12.63
CA GLU A 251 -20.68 -1.90 -13.61
C GLU A 251 -21.95 -1.43 -14.33
N LYS A 252 -22.51 -0.26 -13.99
CA LYS A 252 -23.70 0.33 -14.63
C LYS A 252 -23.51 1.81 -14.95
N ASP A 253 -23.87 2.20 -16.17
CA ASP A 253 -24.03 3.60 -16.61
C ASP A 253 -22.86 4.56 -16.30
N LEU A 254 -21.62 4.06 -16.38
CA LEU A 254 -20.40 4.78 -15.98
C LEU A 254 -20.25 6.18 -16.60
N ILE A 255 -20.63 6.33 -17.89
CA ILE A 255 -20.61 7.61 -18.62
C ILE A 255 -21.67 8.57 -18.04
N ALA A 256 -22.91 8.10 -17.89
CA ALA A 256 -24.01 8.90 -17.38
C ALA A 256 -23.75 9.37 -15.94
N GLU A 257 -23.18 8.54 -15.07
CA GLU A 257 -22.85 8.93 -13.70
C GLU A 257 -21.83 10.08 -13.65
N GLN A 258 -20.78 10.04 -14.48
CA GLN A 258 -19.82 11.14 -14.59
C GLN A 258 -20.45 12.42 -15.15
N LEU A 259 -21.29 12.30 -16.17
CA LEU A 259 -22.00 13.46 -16.74
C LEU A 259 -23.00 14.07 -15.74
N ARG A 260 -23.66 13.26 -14.89
CA ARG A 260 -24.51 13.75 -13.78
C ARG A 260 -23.71 14.52 -12.74
N ILE A 261 -22.51 14.08 -12.37
CA ILE A 261 -21.60 14.82 -11.47
C ILE A 261 -21.31 16.21 -12.04
N HIS A 262 -21.18 16.33 -13.36
CA HIS A 262 -20.99 17.60 -14.07
C HIS A 262 -22.31 18.33 -14.46
N LYS A 263 -23.45 17.90 -13.92
CA LYS A 263 -24.79 18.53 -14.03
C LYS A 263 -25.44 18.52 -15.43
N PHE A 264 -25.04 17.59 -16.31
CA PHE A 264 -25.78 17.35 -17.56
C PHE A 264 -27.16 16.72 -17.24
N SER A 265 -28.20 17.11 -17.99
CA SER A 265 -29.53 16.50 -17.85
C SER A 265 -29.62 15.13 -18.51
N GLU A 266 -30.57 14.29 -18.09
CA GLU A 266 -30.82 12.97 -18.72
C GLU A 266 -31.05 13.04 -20.24
N THR A 267 -31.63 14.15 -20.74
CA THR A 267 -31.80 14.38 -22.18
C THR A 267 -30.45 14.62 -22.87
N GLN A 268 -29.59 15.45 -22.29
CA GLN A 268 -28.23 15.72 -22.80
C GLN A 268 -27.34 14.48 -22.72
N ILE A 269 -27.45 13.70 -21.65
CA ILE A 269 -26.72 12.45 -21.48
C ILE A 269 -27.08 11.47 -22.59
N ARG A 270 -28.37 11.26 -22.88
CA ARG A 270 -28.82 10.40 -23.98
C ARG A 270 -28.30 10.87 -25.35
N GLU A 271 -28.35 12.19 -25.61
CA GLU A 271 -27.86 12.79 -26.86
C GLU A 271 -26.34 12.56 -27.03
N LEU A 272 -25.56 12.76 -25.96
CA LEU A 272 -24.12 12.49 -25.94
C LEU A 272 -23.83 10.99 -26.13
N GLU A 273 -24.53 10.11 -25.42
CA GLU A 273 -24.33 8.67 -25.48
C GLU A 273 -24.75 8.04 -26.82
N GLN A 274 -25.65 8.68 -27.57
CA GLN A 274 -26.09 8.21 -28.91
C GLN A 274 -25.21 8.72 -30.05
N HIS A 275 -24.63 9.92 -29.92
CA HIS A 275 -23.98 10.60 -31.05
C HIS A 275 -22.49 10.90 -30.86
N ARG A 276 -21.89 10.61 -29.69
CA ARG A 276 -20.49 10.94 -29.39
C ARG A 276 -19.65 9.72 -29.01
N GLN A 277 -18.39 9.77 -29.40
CA GLN A 277 -17.35 8.82 -29.00
C GLN A 277 -16.71 9.25 -27.67
N PHE A 278 -16.26 8.27 -26.88
CA PHE A 278 -15.67 8.50 -25.55
C PHE A 278 -14.27 7.88 -25.41
N VAL A 279 -13.41 8.54 -24.62
CA VAL A 279 -12.15 7.99 -24.10
C VAL A 279 -12.24 7.99 -22.58
N LEU A 280 -12.69 6.87 -22.02
CA LEU A 280 -12.84 6.71 -20.57
C LEU A 280 -11.47 6.48 -19.93
N ILE A 281 -11.06 7.39 -19.04
CA ILE A 281 -9.81 7.28 -18.27
C ILE A 281 -10.16 6.83 -16.85
N CYS A 282 -10.02 5.54 -16.57
CA CYS A 282 -10.45 4.90 -15.33
C CYS A 282 -9.27 4.65 -14.38
N ASP A 283 -9.32 5.23 -13.19
CA ASP A 283 -8.31 5.11 -12.14
C ASP A 283 -8.83 4.28 -10.97
N GLY A 284 -8.21 3.12 -10.74
CA GLY A 284 -8.47 2.25 -9.58
C GLY A 284 -8.61 0.75 -9.91
N GLN A 285 -8.83 -0.04 -8.86
CA GLN A 285 -9.02 -1.49 -8.96
C GLN A 285 -10.38 -1.84 -9.58
N LEU A 286 -10.41 -2.95 -10.33
CA LEU A 286 -11.65 -3.55 -10.84
C LEU A 286 -12.10 -4.76 -10.02
N THR A 287 -13.41 -4.85 -9.84
CA THR A 287 -14.12 -6.03 -9.32
C THR A 287 -15.00 -6.71 -10.37
N SER A 288 -15.17 -6.11 -11.56
CA SER A 288 -16.05 -6.61 -12.62
C SER A 288 -15.58 -6.21 -14.02
N LYS A 289 -16.11 -6.89 -15.05
CA LYS A 289 -15.75 -6.68 -16.47
C LYS A 289 -16.41 -5.44 -17.05
N LEU A 290 -15.93 -4.23 -16.69
CA LEU A 290 -16.59 -2.96 -17.02
C LEU A 290 -16.95 -2.80 -18.50
N HIS A 291 -16.08 -3.25 -19.41
CA HIS A 291 -16.31 -3.20 -20.85
C HIS A 291 -17.58 -3.97 -21.27
N THR A 292 -17.75 -5.18 -20.71
CA THR A 292 -18.90 -6.06 -20.98
C THR A 292 -20.15 -5.64 -20.21
N THR A 293 -20.03 -5.17 -18.96
CA THR A 293 -21.18 -4.83 -18.11
C THR A 293 -21.82 -3.49 -18.51
N ASN A 294 -21.02 -2.47 -18.80
CA ASN A 294 -21.51 -1.20 -19.37
C ASN A 294 -21.88 -1.32 -20.87
N SER A 295 -21.69 -2.49 -21.47
CA SER A 295 -22.09 -2.80 -22.85
C SER A 295 -21.51 -1.82 -23.89
N PHE A 296 -20.22 -1.54 -23.79
CA PHE A 296 -19.52 -0.74 -24.80
C PHE A 296 -19.29 -1.54 -26.09
N ASN A 297 -19.23 -0.85 -27.23
CA ASN A 297 -18.81 -1.38 -28.54
C ASN A 297 -19.61 -2.59 -29.08
N ARG A 298 -20.88 -2.78 -28.69
CA ARG A 298 -21.79 -3.77 -29.31
C ARG A 298 -22.53 -3.17 -30.51
N SER A 299 -23.17 -4.01 -31.32
CA SER A 299 -24.00 -3.58 -32.46
C SER A 299 -25.08 -2.57 -32.03
N GLY A 300 -25.06 -1.37 -32.61
CA GLY A 300 -25.95 -0.27 -32.24
C GLY A 300 -25.66 0.41 -30.89
N GLN A 301 -24.48 0.18 -30.29
CA GLN A 301 -24.08 0.74 -29.00
C GLN A 301 -22.80 1.59 -29.09
N ARG A 302 -22.45 2.21 -27.96
CA ARG A 302 -21.51 3.34 -27.84
C ARG A 302 -20.09 2.94 -28.22
N GLU A 303 -19.48 3.71 -29.10
CA GLU A 303 -18.06 3.56 -29.45
C GLU A 303 -17.19 4.26 -28.39
N ALA A 304 -16.58 3.46 -27.52
CA ALA A 304 -15.80 3.91 -26.39
C ALA A 304 -14.45 3.18 -26.30
N LYS A 305 -13.38 3.96 -26.18
CA LYS A 305 -12.06 3.49 -25.76
C LYS A 305 -11.95 3.58 -24.24
N LEU A 306 -11.45 2.52 -23.61
CA LEU A 306 -11.40 2.38 -22.16
C LEU A 306 -9.95 2.16 -21.71
N LEU A 307 -9.33 3.20 -21.14
CA LEU A 307 -8.03 3.12 -20.51
C LEU A 307 -8.23 2.93 -19.01
N ILE A 308 -7.75 1.81 -18.45
CA ILE A 308 -7.86 1.49 -17.02
C ILE A 308 -6.48 1.42 -16.41
N THR A 309 -6.29 2.04 -15.25
CA THR A 309 -5.03 1.97 -14.50
C THR A 309 -5.21 1.29 -13.15
N CYS A 310 -4.53 0.18 -12.92
CA CYS A 310 -4.67 -0.66 -11.73
C CYS A 310 -3.34 -0.86 -10.98
N ARG A 311 -3.37 -1.25 -9.69
CA ARG A 311 -2.16 -1.78 -9.04
C ARG A 311 -1.94 -3.23 -9.51
N SER A 312 -0.70 -3.56 -9.87
CA SER A 312 -0.22 -4.92 -10.18
C SER A 312 -0.60 -5.94 -9.10
N GLN A 313 -0.54 -5.53 -7.84
CA GLN A 313 -0.61 -6.38 -6.65
C GLN A 313 -2.00 -6.97 -6.34
N TYR A 314 -3.08 -6.47 -6.95
CA TYR A 314 -4.43 -7.03 -6.77
C TYR A 314 -4.85 -7.97 -7.92
N LEU A 315 -3.93 -8.31 -8.80
CA LEU A 315 -4.22 -9.10 -10.00
C LEU A 315 -3.76 -10.54 -9.76
N GLY A 316 -4.72 -11.46 -9.66
CA GLY A 316 -4.46 -12.89 -9.71
C GLY A 316 -3.92 -13.32 -11.08
N PRO A 317 -3.33 -14.52 -11.22
CA PRO A 317 -2.61 -14.94 -12.42
C PRO A 317 -3.42 -14.79 -13.73
N ASP A 318 -4.74 -15.02 -13.69
CA ASP A 318 -5.63 -14.96 -14.86
C ASP A 318 -6.36 -13.62 -15.04
N TYR A 319 -5.84 -12.51 -14.47
CA TYR A 319 -6.54 -11.21 -14.45
C TYR A 319 -6.97 -10.69 -15.82
N ARG A 320 -6.24 -11.01 -16.90
CA ARG A 320 -6.53 -10.52 -18.27
C ARG A 320 -7.96 -10.84 -18.69
N GLY A 321 -8.53 -11.95 -18.23
CA GLY A 321 -9.93 -12.32 -18.48
C GLY A 321 -10.97 -11.30 -17.98
N LEU A 322 -10.61 -10.35 -17.11
CA LEU A 322 -11.47 -9.24 -16.67
C LEU A 322 -11.48 -8.04 -17.63
N PHE A 323 -10.43 -7.88 -18.45
CA PHE A 323 -10.16 -6.69 -19.26
C PHE A 323 -10.28 -6.94 -20.76
N VAL A 324 -9.99 -8.14 -21.24
CA VAL A 324 -10.05 -8.50 -22.66
C VAL A 324 -11.49 -8.44 -23.18
N PRO A 325 -11.80 -7.65 -24.23
CA PRO A 325 -13.12 -7.58 -24.85
C PRO A 325 -13.57 -8.92 -25.45
N GLN A 326 -14.88 -9.13 -25.58
CA GLN A 326 -15.41 -10.23 -26.37
C GLN A 326 -15.38 -9.86 -27.87
N ALA A 327 -14.75 -10.68 -28.69
CA ALA A 327 -14.79 -10.52 -30.15
C ALA A 327 -16.23 -10.65 -30.65
N VAL A 328 -16.71 -9.64 -31.39
CA VAL A 328 -18.11 -9.55 -31.84
C VAL A 328 -18.45 -10.60 -32.91
N ASN A 329 -17.45 -11.09 -33.65
CA ASN A 329 -17.57 -12.15 -34.64
C ASN A 329 -16.39 -13.13 -34.57
N LYS A 330 -16.66 -14.43 -34.69
CA LYS A 330 -15.64 -15.51 -34.70
C LYS A 330 -14.68 -15.48 -35.91
N TYR A 331 -14.91 -14.60 -36.88
CA TYR A 331 -14.25 -14.62 -38.20
C TYR A 331 -13.52 -13.32 -38.59
N SER A 332 -13.53 -12.27 -37.76
CA SER A 332 -13.05 -10.94 -38.21
C SER A 332 -12.07 -10.19 -37.30
N GLN A 333 -11.83 -10.65 -36.06
CA GLN A 333 -10.79 -10.10 -35.17
C GLN A 333 -10.59 -11.05 -33.97
N ALA A 334 -9.34 -11.25 -33.55
CA ALA A 334 -9.04 -11.99 -32.32
C ALA A 334 -9.27 -11.10 -31.09
N ALA A 335 -9.71 -11.68 -29.97
CA ALA A 335 -10.00 -10.91 -28.75
C ALA A 335 -8.76 -10.17 -28.20
N ASP A 336 -7.57 -10.76 -28.36
CA ASP A 336 -6.29 -10.14 -27.99
C ASP A 336 -5.91 -8.94 -28.88
N GLU A 337 -6.41 -8.84 -30.11
CA GLU A 337 -6.19 -7.68 -31.00
C GLU A 337 -6.97 -6.44 -30.53
N LEU A 338 -7.94 -6.59 -29.62
CA LEU A 338 -8.73 -5.50 -29.05
C LEU A 338 -8.18 -4.98 -27.71
N PHE A 339 -7.10 -5.57 -27.20
CA PHE A 339 -6.55 -5.33 -25.86
C PHE A 339 -5.07 -4.92 -25.90
N MET A 340 -4.73 -3.85 -25.18
CA MET A 340 -3.35 -3.46 -24.93
C MET A 340 -3.01 -3.52 -23.44
N GLU A 341 -1.81 -3.99 -23.11
CA GLU A 341 -1.25 -3.98 -21.76
C GLU A 341 0.02 -3.13 -21.73
N ALA A 342 0.25 -2.37 -20.67
CA ALA A 342 1.51 -1.66 -20.40
C ALA A 342 1.80 -1.66 -18.89
N VAL A 343 3.06 -1.75 -18.49
CA VAL A 343 3.46 -1.72 -17.07
C VAL A 343 4.41 -0.56 -16.84
N ILE A 344 4.06 0.36 -15.93
CA ILE A 344 4.90 1.50 -15.55
C ILE A 344 6.14 1.00 -14.83
N ALA A 345 7.30 1.38 -15.34
CA ALA A 345 8.58 1.14 -14.73
C ALA A 345 8.91 2.21 -13.67
N PRO A 346 9.78 1.90 -12.69
CA PRO A 346 10.31 2.90 -11.76
C PRO A 346 11.09 4.00 -12.51
N PHE A 347 11.20 5.19 -11.93
CA PHE A 347 11.98 6.27 -12.55
C PHE A 347 13.46 5.91 -12.68
N SER A 348 14.04 6.22 -13.85
CA SER A 348 15.47 6.21 -14.08
C SER A 348 16.18 7.36 -13.34
N LYS A 349 17.51 7.34 -13.29
CA LYS A 349 18.30 8.43 -12.69
C LYS A 349 18.03 9.76 -13.39
N GLU A 350 17.96 9.74 -14.72
CA GLU A 350 17.72 10.89 -15.58
C GLU A 350 16.32 11.49 -15.33
N GLN A 351 15.29 10.65 -15.15
CA GLN A 351 13.94 11.08 -14.77
C GLN A 351 13.89 11.72 -13.37
N ILE A 352 14.67 11.19 -12.42
CA ILE A 352 14.83 11.81 -11.08
C ILE A 352 15.50 13.18 -11.21
N GLU A 353 16.58 13.30 -12.00
CA GLU A 353 17.29 14.56 -12.22
C GLU A 353 16.41 15.64 -12.88
N ASP A 354 15.64 15.29 -13.92
CA ASP A 354 14.68 16.19 -14.57
C ASP A 354 13.52 16.58 -13.62
N TYR A 355 13.05 15.63 -12.79
CA TYR A 355 12.07 15.94 -11.74
C TYR A 355 12.61 17.00 -10.76
N VAL A 356 13.83 16.80 -10.23
CA VAL A 356 14.47 17.73 -9.28
C VAL A 356 14.64 19.11 -9.93
N GLU A 357 15.06 19.16 -11.19
CA GLU A 357 15.26 20.40 -11.94
C GLU A 357 13.96 21.21 -12.12
N ARG A 358 12.84 20.54 -12.39
CA ARG A 358 11.51 21.17 -12.48
C ARG A 358 10.91 21.49 -11.11
N TYR A 359 11.31 20.77 -10.06
CA TYR A 359 10.77 20.91 -8.70
C TYR A 359 11.37 22.11 -7.95
N VAL A 360 12.69 22.30 -8.01
CA VAL A 360 13.40 23.36 -7.26
C VAL A 360 12.82 24.77 -7.50
N PRO A 361 12.45 25.20 -8.72
CA PRO A 361 11.91 26.55 -8.97
C PRO A 361 10.48 26.81 -8.47
N LEU A 362 9.74 25.80 -8.00
CA LEU A 362 8.31 25.95 -7.66
C LEU A 362 8.05 26.78 -6.40
N GLU A 363 9.00 26.80 -5.47
CA GLU A 363 8.94 27.59 -4.24
C GLU A 363 10.34 28.12 -3.92
N PRO A 364 10.48 29.26 -3.22
CA PRO A 364 11.78 29.76 -2.79
C PRO A 364 12.45 28.78 -1.82
N ARG A 365 13.46 28.06 -2.31
CA ARG A 365 14.21 27.03 -1.60
C ARG A 365 15.68 27.44 -1.46
N THR A 366 16.34 26.93 -0.42
CA THR A 366 17.77 27.20 -0.15
C THR A 366 18.72 26.27 -0.92
N TRP A 367 18.22 25.14 -1.40
CA TRP A 367 18.99 24.11 -2.11
C TRP A 367 18.72 24.17 -3.61
N VAL A 368 19.78 24.01 -4.42
CA VAL A 368 19.69 23.85 -5.88
C VAL A 368 19.67 22.37 -6.28
N LYS A 369 19.45 22.07 -7.58
CA LYS A 369 19.47 20.69 -8.13
C LYS A 369 20.68 19.89 -7.65
N LYS A 370 21.86 20.51 -7.67
CA LYS A 370 23.11 19.89 -7.23
C LYS A 370 23.07 19.47 -5.76
N ASP A 371 22.63 20.34 -4.85
CA ASP A 371 22.59 20.02 -3.41
C ASP A 371 21.67 18.82 -3.14
N TYR A 372 20.57 18.70 -3.87
CA TYR A 372 19.70 17.52 -3.78
C TYR A 372 20.38 16.25 -4.29
N MET A 373 20.98 16.27 -5.49
CA MET A 373 21.62 15.09 -6.07
C MET A 373 22.85 14.63 -5.26
N ASP A 374 23.71 15.57 -4.82
CA ASP A 374 24.89 15.33 -3.97
C ASP A 374 24.52 14.69 -2.61
N LYS A 375 23.24 14.75 -2.18
CA LYS A 375 22.71 14.12 -0.97
C LYS A 375 21.92 12.84 -1.23
N LEU A 376 21.29 12.69 -2.40
CA LEU A 376 20.56 11.49 -2.79
C LEU A 376 21.51 10.34 -3.15
N GLU A 377 22.53 10.58 -3.98
CA GLU A 377 23.43 9.53 -4.48
C GLU A 377 24.16 8.72 -3.39
N PRO A 378 24.67 9.32 -2.30
CA PRO A 378 25.38 8.56 -1.27
C PRO A 378 24.48 7.61 -0.45
N ILE A 379 23.16 7.82 -0.45
CA ILE A 379 22.20 7.07 0.37
C ILE A 379 21.53 6.00 -0.51
N SER A 380 22.20 4.87 -0.72
CA SER A 380 21.78 3.84 -1.68
C SER A 380 20.32 3.39 -1.51
N ASN A 381 19.89 3.14 -0.27
CA ASN A 381 18.52 2.70 0.01
C ASN A 381 17.46 3.80 -0.24
N LEU A 382 17.86 5.07 -0.23
CA LEU A 382 16.98 6.19 -0.54
C LEU A 382 16.85 6.38 -2.05
N LEU A 383 17.92 6.17 -2.80
CA LEU A 383 17.88 6.21 -4.27
C LEU A 383 16.84 5.22 -4.82
N ASP A 384 16.76 4.02 -4.25
CA ASP A 384 15.73 3.03 -4.59
C ASP A 384 14.31 3.46 -4.20
N LEU A 385 14.12 4.17 -3.08
CA LEU A 385 12.82 4.71 -2.69
C LEU A 385 12.34 5.82 -3.63
N VAL A 386 13.24 6.72 -4.06
CA VAL A 386 12.89 7.87 -4.91
C VAL A 386 12.73 7.52 -6.40
N LYS A 387 12.98 6.27 -6.81
CA LYS A 387 12.46 5.73 -8.09
C LYS A 387 10.93 5.78 -8.16
N ASN A 388 10.26 5.91 -7.01
CA ASN A 388 8.85 6.20 -6.93
C ASN A 388 8.58 7.72 -6.98
N PRO A 389 7.78 8.25 -7.93
CA PRO A 389 7.63 9.70 -8.13
C PRO A 389 7.03 10.44 -6.93
N PHE A 390 6.13 9.76 -6.18
CA PHE A 390 5.52 10.35 -5.00
C PHE A 390 6.53 10.41 -3.83
N LEU A 391 7.26 9.32 -3.58
CA LEU A 391 8.32 9.30 -2.56
C LEU A 391 9.46 10.25 -2.89
N LEU A 392 9.80 10.46 -4.17
CA LEU A 392 10.72 11.52 -4.60
C LEU A 392 10.21 12.89 -4.16
N THR A 393 8.94 13.20 -4.43
CA THR A 393 8.33 14.48 -4.01
C THR A 393 8.44 14.70 -2.50
N LEU A 394 8.15 13.67 -1.71
CA LEU A 394 8.28 13.73 -0.24
C LEU A 394 9.72 13.82 0.22
N CYS A 395 10.63 13.13 -0.46
CA CYS A 395 12.05 13.17 -0.17
C CYS A 395 12.61 14.57 -0.40
N LEU A 396 12.33 15.22 -1.52
CA LEU A 396 12.87 16.57 -1.79
C LEU A 396 12.35 17.62 -0.78
N GLU A 397 11.20 17.39 -0.16
CA GLU A 397 10.71 18.22 0.95
C GLU A 397 11.40 17.88 2.28
N ALA A 398 11.59 16.59 2.61
CA ALA A 398 12.14 16.14 3.89
C ALA A 398 13.68 16.11 3.97
N LEU A 399 14.38 15.99 2.84
CA LEU A 399 15.81 15.68 2.79
C LEU A 399 16.70 16.69 3.55
N PRO A 400 16.46 18.02 3.49
CA PRO A 400 17.26 18.98 4.26
C PRO A 400 17.24 18.72 5.76
N ASP A 401 16.05 18.44 6.32
CA ASP A 401 15.88 18.11 7.74
C ASP A 401 16.47 16.72 8.07
N VAL A 402 16.34 15.75 7.14
CA VAL A 402 16.82 14.37 7.33
C VAL A 402 18.36 14.25 7.34
N VAL A 403 19.09 15.07 6.58
CA VAL A 403 20.57 15.05 6.55
C VAL A 403 21.22 16.05 7.50
N GLN A 404 20.46 16.95 8.12
CA GLN A 404 20.99 17.99 9.00
C GLN A 404 21.84 17.39 10.14
N GLY A 405 23.07 17.87 10.30
CA GLY A 405 24.00 17.41 11.34
C GLY A 405 24.62 16.02 11.12
N LYS A 406 24.38 15.34 9.97
CA LYS A 406 24.91 13.99 9.71
C LYS A 406 26.16 14.03 8.85
N SER A 407 27.27 13.52 9.40
CA SER A 407 28.61 13.57 8.78
C SER A 407 28.91 12.45 7.78
N ASN A 408 28.22 11.30 7.89
CA ASN A 408 28.40 10.17 6.96
C ASN A 408 27.05 9.67 6.46
N LEU A 409 26.78 9.91 5.17
CA LEU A 409 25.51 9.58 4.53
C LEU A 409 25.46 8.15 3.98
N THR A 410 26.58 7.49 3.69
CA THR A 410 26.59 6.12 3.12
C THR A 410 26.18 5.04 4.12
N ARG A 411 26.20 5.35 5.41
CA ARG A 411 25.64 4.50 6.48
C ARG A 411 24.23 4.89 6.87
N LEU A 412 23.66 5.94 6.29
CA LEU A 412 22.29 6.35 6.58
C LEU A 412 21.32 5.35 5.95
N ARG A 413 20.33 4.90 6.72
CA ARG A 413 19.15 4.24 6.19
C ARG A 413 17.94 5.14 6.42
N VAL A 414 17.35 5.62 5.32
CA VAL A 414 16.12 6.43 5.36
C VAL A 414 14.93 5.53 5.07
N THR A 415 13.94 5.51 5.96
CA THR A 415 12.68 4.77 5.76
C THR A 415 11.57 5.67 5.23
N ARG A 416 10.49 5.11 4.66
CA ARG A 416 9.30 5.89 4.29
C ARG A 416 8.69 6.55 5.52
N VAL A 417 8.67 5.87 6.67
CA VAL A 417 8.25 6.48 7.96
C VAL A 417 9.02 7.77 8.26
N GLN A 418 10.33 7.80 7.99
CA GLN A 418 11.15 9.00 8.16
C GLN A 418 10.88 10.07 7.08
N LEU A 419 10.61 9.68 5.83
CA LEU A 419 10.17 10.63 4.79
C LEU A 419 8.81 11.26 5.14
N TYR A 420 7.86 10.47 5.64
CA TYR A 420 6.54 10.94 6.09
C TYR A 420 6.62 11.88 7.31
N ASN A 421 7.77 12.04 7.99
CA ASN A 421 7.93 13.12 8.98
C ASN A 421 7.79 14.53 8.37
N PHE A 422 7.87 14.68 7.04
CA PHE A 422 7.51 15.93 6.36
C PHE A 422 6.10 16.43 6.75
N VAL A 423 5.19 15.54 7.17
CA VAL A 423 3.85 15.90 7.68
C VAL A 423 3.94 16.95 8.79
N TRP A 424 4.92 16.83 9.70
CA TRP A 424 5.15 17.82 10.75
C TRP A 424 5.69 19.15 10.20
N HIS A 425 6.54 19.10 9.18
CA HIS A 425 7.01 20.29 8.47
C HIS A 425 5.83 21.01 7.77
N TRP A 426 5.00 20.27 7.03
CA TRP A 426 3.80 20.75 6.35
C TRP A 426 2.82 21.44 7.31
N LEU A 427 2.54 20.80 8.46
CA LEU A 427 1.69 21.38 9.50
C LEU A 427 2.28 22.69 10.04
N ARG A 428 3.60 22.78 10.29
CA ARG A 428 4.28 24.01 10.73
C ARG A 428 4.26 25.13 9.69
N VAL A 429 4.46 24.80 8.42
CA VAL A 429 4.42 25.77 7.32
C VAL A 429 3.00 26.31 7.15
N ASN A 430 2.00 25.44 7.10
CA ASN A 430 0.62 25.87 6.88
C ASN A 430 0.01 26.55 8.12
N LYS A 431 0.39 26.16 9.34
CA LYS A 431 0.11 26.90 10.59
C LYS A 431 0.57 28.38 10.50
N ARG A 432 1.81 28.62 10.06
CA ARG A 432 2.32 30.00 9.82
C ARG A 432 1.53 30.73 8.74
N ARG A 433 1.35 30.11 7.56
CA ARG A 433 0.56 30.67 6.44
C ARG A 433 -0.90 30.98 6.81
N LEU A 434 -1.46 30.28 7.79
CA LEU A 434 -2.81 30.51 8.32
C LEU A 434 -2.82 31.74 9.24
N GLN A 435 -1.87 31.82 10.18
CA GLN A 435 -1.73 32.92 11.16
C GLN A 435 -1.75 34.29 10.50
N ASP A 436 -0.99 34.49 9.41
CA ASP A 436 -0.92 35.75 8.68
C ASP A 436 -2.28 36.23 8.12
N LYS A 437 -3.17 35.27 7.80
CA LYS A 437 -4.43 35.48 7.08
C LYS A 437 -5.68 35.53 7.98
N LEU A 438 -5.58 35.09 9.24
CA LEU A 438 -6.74 34.99 10.15
C LEU A 438 -7.10 36.33 10.80
N ARG A 439 -8.40 36.60 10.92
CA ARG A 439 -8.98 37.78 11.58
C ARG A 439 -10.30 37.38 12.26
N GLY A 440 -10.73 38.15 13.27
CA GLY A 440 -12.01 37.94 13.99
C GLY A 440 -12.09 36.60 14.72
N ASP A 441 -13.30 36.05 14.88
CA ASP A 441 -13.58 34.85 15.69
C ASP A 441 -12.72 33.61 15.34
N LYS A 442 -12.29 33.48 14.07
CA LYS A 442 -11.39 32.38 13.67
C LYS A 442 -9.98 32.52 14.26
N LEU A 443 -9.54 33.73 14.58
CA LEU A 443 -8.24 33.97 15.23
C LEU A 443 -8.27 33.48 16.68
N ALA A 444 -9.33 33.78 17.44
CA ALA A 444 -9.47 33.30 18.82
C ALA A 444 -9.47 31.75 18.90
N VAL A 445 -10.23 31.08 18.02
CA VAL A 445 -10.22 29.60 17.94
C VAL A 445 -8.85 29.05 17.51
N PHE A 446 -8.11 29.79 16.68
CA PHE A 446 -6.75 29.41 16.29
C PHE A 446 -5.76 29.57 17.45
N GLU A 447 -5.87 30.63 18.25
CA GLU A 447 -5.07 30.85 19.47
C GLU A 447 -5.32 29.76 20.52
N GLU A 448 -6.57 29.36 20.75
CA GLU A 448 -6.90 28.20 21.60
C GLU A 448 -6.24 26.89 21.10
N LEU A 449 -6.22 26.66 19.78
CA LEU A 449 -5.54 25.51 19.18
C LEU A 449 -4.01 25.62 19.29
N LEU A 450 -3.43 26.83 19.24
CA LEU A 450 -2.00 27.03 19.46
C LEU A 450 -1.59 26.64 20.89
N GLU A 451 -2.31 27.12 21.90
CA GLU A 451 -2.08 26.77 23.32
C GLU A 451 -2.23 25.26 23.58
N ALA A 452 -3.19 24.63 22.91
CA ALA A 452 -3.47 23.20 23.08
C ALA A 452 -2.50 22.27 22.31
N GLY A 453 -1.60 22.81 21.49
CA GLY A 453 -0.65 22.04 20.67
C GLY A 453 -1.14 21.78 19.25
N PHE A 454 -1.28 22.85 18.46
CA PHE A 454 -1.86 22.83 17.10
C PHE A 454 -1.30 21.70 16.20
N GLU A 455 0.00 21.46 16.22
CA GLU A 455 0.65 20.46 15.36
C GLU A 455 0.24 19.03 15.76
N GLN A 456 0.19 18.74 17.07
CA GLN A 456 -0.25 17.45 17.59
C GLN A 456 -1.74 17.22 17.32
N ILE A 457 -2.57 18.27 17.46
CA ILE A 457 -4.00 18.22 17.15
C ILE A 457 -4.22 18.01 15.64
N GLY A 458 -3.48 18.72 14.77
CA GLY A 458 -3.55 18.57 13.31
C GLY A 458 -3.05 17.21 12.82
N PHE A 459 -2.06 16.62 13.48
CA PHE A 459 -1.63 15.24 13.21
C PHE A 459 -2.73 14.24 13.63
N LYS A 460 -3.25 14.38 14.85
CA LYS A 460 -4.31 13.51 15.39
C LYS A 460 -5.62 13.59 14.61
N PHE A 461 -5.98 14.78 14.12
CA PHE A 461 -7.14 14.99 13.25
C PHE A 461 -7.04 14.18 11.94
N GLN A 462 -5.85 14.13 11.33
CA GLN A 462 -5.62 13.36 10.11
C GLN A 462 -5.56 11.84 10.38
N GLN A 463 -5.00 11.43 11.53
CA GLN A 463 -5.11 10.05 12.02
C GLN A 463 -6.57 9.62 12.21
N ASP A 464 -7.39 10.44 12.86
CA ASP A 464 -8.80 10.12 13.11
C ASP A 464 -9.63 10.09 11.83
N LEU A 465 -9.33 10.98 10.87
CA LEU A 465 -9.93 10.96 9.53
C LEU A 465 -9.52 9.69 8.76
N ALA A 466 -8.26 9.28 8.86
CA ALA A 466 -7.77 8.06 8.23
C ALA A 466 -8.48 6.82 8.80
N THR A 467 -8.53 6.70 10.13
CA THR A 467 -9.27 5.63 10.82
C THR A 467 -10.75 5.61 10.43
N ALA A 468 -11.43 6.75 10.44
CA ALA A 468 -12.83 6.83 10.03
C ALA A 468 -13.03 6.43 8.55
N SER A 469 -12.06 6.73 7.67
CA SER A 469 -12.09 6.32 6.26
C SER A 469 -11.91 4.81 6.09
N PHE A 470 -11.05 4.17 6.88
CA PHE A 470 -10.92 2.70 6.88
C PHE A 470 -12.14 2.00 7.51
N VAL A 471 -12.70 2.54 8.60
CA VAL A 471 -13.82 1.92 9.33
C VAL A 471 -15.18 2.09 8.65
N HIS A 472 -15.42 3.20 7.93
CA HIS A 472 -16.75 3.51 7.37
C HIS A 472 -16.85 3.48 5.84
N GLN A 473 -15.74 3.30 5.12
CA GLN A 473 -15.73 3.27 3.66
C GLN A 473 -14.55 2.44 3.10
N ASP A 474 -14.11 1.41 3.83
CA ASP A 474 -13.11 0.42 3.41
C ASP A 474 -11.81 1.03 2.85
N GLY A 475 -11.36 2.15 3.42
CA GLY A 475 -10.12 2.83 3.02
C GLY A 475 -10.22 3.60 1.69
N ARG A 476 -11.41 3.73 1.10
CA ARG A 476 -11.61 4.53 -0.14
C ARG A 476 -11.05 5.94 0.06
N PRO A 477 -10.23 6.48 -0.86
CA PRO A 477 -9.50 7.74 -0.65
C PRO A 477 -10.34 9.01 -0.76
N ILE A 478 -11.59 8.92 -1.24
CA ILE A 478 -12.46 10.07 -1.48
C ILE A 478 -13.64 10.03 -0.51
N VAL A 479 -13.82 11.11 0.26
CA VAL A 479 -15.00 11.34 1.09
C VAL A 479 -15.87 12.40 0.39
N ASN A 480 -17.06 12.02 -0.05
CA ASN A 480 -18.06 12.99 -0.52
C ASN A 480 -18.86 13.55 0.68
N TYR A 481 -18.88 14.87 0.84
CA TYR A 481 -19.58 15.54 1.94
C TYR A 481 -20.46 16.71 1.47
N ILE A 482 -21.74 16.63 1.81
CA ILE A 482 -22.76 17.65 1.58
C ILE A 482 -23.42 17.99 2.92
N ASN A 483 -23.15 19.19 3.44
CA ASN A 483 -23.59 19.65 4.78
C ASN A 483 -25.10 19.49 5.07
N LYS A 484 -25.98 19.46 4.04
CA LYS A 484 -27.41 19.21 4.23
C LYS A 484 -27.75 17.75 4.55
N HIS A 485 -27.01 16.79 4.01
CA HIS A 485 -27.28 15.35 4.13
C HIS A 485 -26.39 14.70 5.20
N ASP A 486 -25.11 15.06 5.21
CA ASP A 486 -24.09 14.39 6.03
C ASP A 486 -23.96 14.97 7.46
N LYS A 487 -24.83 15.89 7.89
CA LYS A 487 -24.70 16.63 9.17
C LYS A 487 -24.68 15.74 10.41
N SER A 488 -25.38 14.60 10.37
CA SER A 488 -25.43 13.59 11.43
C SER A 488 -24.45 12.43 11.22
N SER A 489 -23.70 12.41 10.12
CA SER A 489 -22.73 11.36 9.81
C SER A 489 -21.37 11.63 10.46
N TRP A 490 -20.52 10.60 10.53
CA TRP A 490 -19.11 10.71 10.96
C TRP A 490 -18.34 11.82 10.20
N LYS A 491 -18.70 12.05 8.93
CA LYS A 491 -18.06 13.05 8.05
C LYS A 491 -18.18 14.48 8.61
N ALA A 492 -19.24 14.78 9.36
CA ALA A 492 -19.44 16.12 9.92
C ALA A 492 -18.33 16.55 10.91
N ALA A 493 -17.69 15.59 11.59
CA ALA A 493 -16.55 15.86 12.48
C ALA A 493 -15.33 16.44 11.72
N PHE A 494 -15.17 16.09 10.44
CA PHE A 494 -13.99 16.42 9.63
C PHE A 494 -14.27 17.46 8.53
N PHE A 495 -15.52 17.56 8.04
CA PHE A 495 -15.86 18.34 6.85
C PHE A 495 -16.90 19.45 7.07
N SER A 496 -17.41 19.61 8.30
CA SER A 496 -18.34 20.70 8.62
C SER A 496 -17.71 22.10 8.49
N SER A 497 -18.57 23.11 8.59
CA SER A 497 -18.20 24.53 8.57
C SER A 497 -17.84 25.09 9.97
N ALA A 498 -17.67 24.25 10.99
CA ALA A 498 -17.20 24.68 12.30
C ALA A 498 -15.79 25.28 12.18
N PHE A 499 -15.49 26.33 12.97
CA PHE A 499 -14.22 27.04 12.83
C PHE A 499 -13.00 26.14 13.11
N GLU A 500 -13.00 25.40 14.21
CA GLU A 500 -11.96 24.40 14.55
C GLU A 500 -11.73 23.40 13.40
N THR A 501 -12.80 22.71 12.97
CA THR A 501 -12.76 21.74 11.86
C THR A 501 -12.26 22.37 10.55
N SER A 502 -12.64 23.63 10.25
CA SER A 502 -12.12 24.34 9.08
C SER A 502 -10.62 24.59 9.22
N LEU A 503 -10.15 25.15 10.33
CA LEU A 503 -8.74 25.49 10.55
C LEU A 503 -7.83 24.25 10.46
N LEU A 504 -8.26 23.12 11.04
CA LEU A 504 -7.53 21.85 10.96
C LEU A 504 -7.54 21.28 9.54
N ARG A 505 -8.69 21.30 8.85
CA ARG A 505 -8.79 20.84 7.46
C ARG A 505 -7.99 21.72 6.49
N ASP A 506 -8.00 23.03 6.69
CA ASP A 506 -7.32 24.02 5.83
C ASP A 506 -5.77 23.97 6.00
N THR A 507 -5.25 23.27 7.02
CA THR A 507 -3.82 22.97 7.22
C THR A 507 -3.43 21.50 6.97
N SER A 508 -4.41 20.61 6.80
CA SER A 508 -4.20 19.17 6.56
C SER A 508 -3.72 18.87 5.14
N LEU A 509 -3.20 17.66 4.92
CA LEU A 509 -2.81 17.12 3.61
C LEU A 509 -4.04 16.63 2.81
N LEU A 510 -5.03 17.52 2.65
CA LEU A 510 -6.29 17.27 1.97
C LEU A 510 -6.43 18.17 0.74
N SER A 511 -6.90 17.59 -0.37
CA SER A 511 -7.38 18.33 -1.54
C SER A 511 -8.91 18.26 -1.61
N ARG A 512 -9.52 19.33 -2.13
CA ARG A 512 -10.97 19.45 -2.28
C ARG A 512 -11.33 19.75 -3.73
N ALA A 513 -12.32 19.04 -4.27
CA ALA A 513 -12.97 19.31 -5.55
C ALA A 513 -14.49 19.31 -5.33
N GLY A 514 -15.12 20.49 -5.31
CA GLY A 514 -16.55 20.62 -5.02
C GLY A 514 -16.94 20.10 -3.63
N THR A 515 -17.65 18.98 -3.60
CA THR A 515 -18.09 18.25 -2.39
C THR A 515 -17.16 17.08 -2.02
N GLN A 516 -16.25 16.71 -2.90
CA GLN A 516 -15.29 15.63 -2.68
C GLN A 516 -14.05 16.16 -1.96
N TYR A 517 -13.67 15.46 -0.89
CA TYR A 517 -12.43 15.65 -0.16
C TYR A 517 -11.60 14.38 -0.26
N ARG A 518 -10.28 14.51 -0.38
CA ARG A 518 -9.35 13.37 -0.45
C ARG A 518 -8.00 13.75 0.10
N PHE A 519 -7.26 12.80 0.66
CA PHE A 519 -5.84 13.01 0.93
C PHE A 519 -5.09 13.36 -0.37
N VAL A 520 -4.05 14.18 -0.28
CA VAL A 520 -3.24 14.62 -1.43
C VAL A 520 -2.70 13.40 -2.19
N HIS A 521 -2.36 12.33 -1.46
CA HIS A 521 -2.07 11.02 -2.01
C HIS A 521 -2.65 9.91 -1.10
N HIS A 522 -3.01 8.76 -1.68
CA HIS A 522 -3.62 7.66 -0.92
C HIS A 522 -2.63 7.00 0.08
N SER A 523 -1.33 7.02 -0.21
CA SER A 523 -0.33 6.51 0.75
C SER A 523 -0.16 7.38 1.99
N ILE A 524 -0.56 8.65 1.95
CA ILE A 524 -0.67 9.50 3.15
C ILE A 524 -1.83 9.01 4.05
N LEU A 525 -2.94 8.56 3.45
CA LEU A 525 -4.05 7.93 4.16
C LEU A 525 -3.62 6.58 4.77
N GLU A 526 -2.96 5.72 3.99
CA GLU A 526 -2.36 4.46 4.46
C GLU A 526 -1.36 4.70 5.62
N TYR A 527 -0.49 5.72 5.51
CA TYR A 527 0.46 6.11 6.56
C TYR A 527 -0.23 6.60 7.84
N PHE A 528 -1.17 7.54 7.75
CA PHE A 528 -1.86 8.04 8.94
C PHE A 528 -2.63 6.93 9.67
N PHE A 529 -3.25 6.02 8.91
CA PHE A 529 -3.89 4.84 9.48
C PHE A 529 -2.88 3.90 10.14
N ALA A 530 -1.75 3.61 9.48
CA ALA A 530 -0.65 2.82 10.06
C ALA A 530 -0.14 3.41 11.40
N CYS A 531 -0.06 4.74 11.50
CA CYS A 531 0.30 5.43 12.74
C CYS A 531 -0.75 5.31 13.86
N THR A 532 -1.98 4.90 13.59
CA THR A 532 -3.00 4.62 14.63
C THR A 532 -2.96 3.20 15.17
N ILE A 533 -2.28 2.29 14.48
CA ILE A 533 -2.23 0.88 14.86
C ILE A 533 -1.29 0.73 16.06
N SER A 534 -1.84 0.29 17.19
CA SER A 534 -1.15 -0.03 18.43
C SER A 534 -1.86 -1.19 19.13
N GLY A 535 -1.14 -2.27 19.46
CA GLY A 535 -1.72 -3.45 20.12
C GLY A 535 -2.50 -4.42 19.20
N PRO A 536 -3.29 -5.35 19.79
CA PRO A 536 -3.85 -6.51 19.09
C PRO A 536 -4.80 -6.16 17.94
N ILE A 537 -4.38 -6.59 16.75
CA ILE A 537 -4.88 -6.20 15.44
C ILE A 537 -6.06 -7.10 15.00
N LYS A 538 -7.30 -6.78 15.42
CA LYS A 538 -8.44 -7.72 15.25
C LYS A 538 -8.84 -8.06 13.80
N ASN A 539 -8.76 -7.11 12.86
CA ASN A 539 -9.05 -7.34 11.44
C ASN A 539 -8.18 -6.42 10.57
N LEU A 540 -6.99 -6.90 10.22
CA LEU A 540 -6.16 -6.31 9.18
C LEU A 540 -6.13 -7.31 8.02
N VAL A 541 -6.91 -7.03 6.98
CA VAL A 541 -6.66 -7.58 5.64
C VAL A 541 -5.98 -6.44 4.90
N VAL A 542 -4.65 -6.42 4.99
CA VAL A 542 -3.88 -5.18 4.85
C VAL A 542 -3.46 -4.92 3.41
N GLU A 543 -3.62 -3.67 2.98
CA GLU A 543 -2.86 -3.11 1.87
C GLU A 543 -1.34 -3.32 2.06
N PRO A 544 -0.61 -3.86 1.07
CA PRO A 544 0.84 -4.08 1.17
C PRO A 544 1.62 -2.82 1.58
N SER A 545 1.16 -1.63 1.16
CA SER A 545 1.70 -0.33 1.56
C SER A 545 1.69 -0.11 3.08
N ILE A 546 0.61 -0.48 3.77
CA ILE A 546 0.48 -0.33 5.23
C ILE A 546 1.38 -1.35 5.93
N ILE A 547 1.43 -2.61 5.46
CA ILE A 547 2.37 -3.62 6.01
C ILE A 547 3.79 -3.09 5.94
N GLN A 548 4.19 -2.50 4.81
CA GLN A 548 5.51 -1.91 4.63
C GLN A 548 5.79 -0.77 5.64
N VAL A 549 4.83 0.14 5.85
CA VAL A 549 4.96 1.23 6.84
C VAL A 549 5.04 0.69 8.27
N LEU A 550 4.26 -0.34 8.62
CA LEU A 550 4.31 -0.99 9.94
C LEU A 550 5.61 -1.77 10.14
N ALA A 551 6.14 -2.42 9.11
CA ALA A 551 7.41 -3.14 9.13
C ALA A 551 8.58 -2.18 9.35
N GLU A 552 8.61 -1.06 8.62
CA GLU A 552 9.59 0.02 8.83
C GLU A 552 9.45 0.67 10.22
N ARG A 553 8.24 0.76 10.77
CA ARG A 553 8.03 1.19 12.17
C ARG A 553 8.62 0.18 13.15
N ALA A 554 8.39 -1.12 12.97
CA ALA A 554 8.96 -2.18 13.82
C ALA A 554 10.50 -2.27 13.75
N GLN A 555 11.13 -1.73 12.70
CA GLN A 555 12.58 -1.55 12.62
C GLN A 555 13.10 -0.35 13.45
N LEU A 556 12.26 0.66 13.70
CA LEU A 556 12.63 1.91 14.37
C LEU A 556 12.17 2.00 15.84
N ASP A 557 11.08 1.32 16.18
CA ASP A 557 10.39 1.37 17.47
C ASP A 557 10.40 -0.03 18.11
N SER A 558 11.29 -0.22 19.08
CA SER A 558 11.41 -1.51 19.80
C SER A 558 10.17 -1.83 20.61
N GLY A 559 9.49 -0.82 21.19
CA GLY A 559 8.24 -1.04 21.94
C GLY A 559 7.13 -1.57 21.04
N PHE A 560 6.99 -1.01 19.83
CA PHE A 560 6.05 -1.55 18.85
C PHE A 560 6.43 -2.96 18.38
N LYS A 561 7.72 -3.29 18.26
CA LYS A 561 8.16 -4.66 17.97
C LYS A 561 7.78 -5.62 19.10
N ASP A 562 7.97 -5.23 20.35
CA ASP A 562 7.64 -6.03 21.53
C ASP A 562 6.12 -6.23 21.67
N ASP A 563 5.32 -5.20 21.37
CA ASP A 563 3.84 -5.31 21.27
C ASP A 563 3.42 -6.36 20.24
N LEU A 564 4.03 -6.38 19.04
CA LEU A 564 3.73 -7.38 18.00
C LEU A 564 4.08 -8.80 18.45
N LEU A 565 5.22 -8.98 19.13
CA LEU A 565 5.61 -10.28 19.70
C LEU A 565 4.63 -10.75 20.79
N ALA A 566 4.18 -9.83 21.66
CA ALA A 566 3.17 -10.15 22.69
C ALA A 566 1.83 -10.57 22.08
N VAL A 567 1.40 -9.92 20.98
CA VAL A 567 0.19 -10.31 20.23
C VAL A 567 0.31 -11.71 19.62
N ILE A 568 1.49 -12.10 19.16
CA ILE A 568 1.75 -13.45 18.65
C ILE A 568 1.66 -14.47 19.78
N GLU A 569 2.29 -14.23 20.93
CA GLU A 569 2.26 -15.12 22.08
C GLU A 569 0.84 -15.30 22.68
N LEU A 570 -0.02 -14.27 22.60
CA LEU A 570 -1.43 -14.38 22.99
C LEU A 570 -2.23 -15.39 22.14
N SER A 571 -1.80 -15.68 20.90
CA SER A 571 -2.50 -16.63 20.01
C SER A 571 -2.48 -18.09 20.49
N LYS A 572 -1.57 -18.45 21.41
CA LYS A 572 -1.53 -19.79 22.02
C LYS A 572 -2.82 -20.12 22.76
N THR A 573 -3.38 -19.10 23.42
CA THR A 573 -4.52 -19.21 24.35
C THR A 573 -5.79 -18.54 23.84
N ASP A 574 -5.69 -17.43 23.10
CA ASP A 574 -6.85 -16.69 22.59
C ASP A 574 -7.09 -16.90 21.08
N VAL A 575 -8.22 -17.51 20.75
CA VAL A 575 -8.71 -17.70 19.37
C VAL A 575 -8.98 -16.35 18.68
N GLN A 576 -9.39 -15.31 19.42
CA GLN A 576 -9.63 -13.97 18.86
C GLN A 576 -8.31 -13.26 18.51
N ALA A 577 -7.19 -13.68 19.08
CA ALA A 577 -5.87 -13.16 18.77
C ALA A 577 -5.25 -13.77 17.49
N MET A 578 -5.76 -14.88 16.94
CA MET A 578 -5.20 -15.55 15.75
C MET A 578 -4.98 -14.59 14.56
N ARG A 579 -6.01 -13.83 14.17
CA ARG A 579 -5.91 -12.83 13.08
C ARG A 579 -4.93 -11.70 13.41
N SER A 580 -4.82 -11.35 14.69
CA SER A 580 -3.89 -10.33 15.17
C SER A 580 -2.44 -10.83 15.06
N ALA A 581 -2.21 -12.09 15.44
CA ALA A 581 -0.93 -12.77 15.40
C ALA A 581 -0.46 -13.03 13.96
N ALA A 582 -1.37 -13.47 13.07
CA ALA A 582 -1.07 -13.65 11.65
C ALA A 582 -0.59 -12.35 10.98
N ASN A 583 -1.23 -11.22 11.32
CA ASN A 583 -0.77 -9.89 10.88
C ASN A 583 0.54 -9.47 11.54
N ALA A 584 0.69 -9.69 12.85
CA ALA A 584 1.89 -9.32 13.58
C ALA A 584 3.14 -10.09 13.08
N ILE A 585 3.05 -11.40 12.85
CA ILE A 585 4.17 -12.18 12.32
C ILE A 585 4.51 -11.78 10.89
N THR A 586 3.50 -11.48 10.06
CA THR A 586 3.69 -10.92 8.70
C THR A 586 4.50 -9.62 8.77
N ILE A 587 4.10 -8.67 9.62
CA ILE A 587 4.81 -7.38 9.81
C ILE A 587 6.26 -7.60 10.29
N LEU A 588 6.49 -8.47 11.28
CA LEU A 588 7.83 -8.77 11.79
C LEU A 588 8.73 -9.43 10.74
N VAL A 589 8.19 -10.36 9.93
CA VAL A 589 8.93 -10.98 8.82
C VAL A 589 9.30 -9.95 7.76
N LYS A 590 8.36 -9.10 7.31
CA LYS A 590 8.67 -8.01 6.36
C LYS A 590 9.62 -6.96 6.96
N ALA A 591 9.64 -6.80 8.28
CA ALA A 591 10.62 -5.97 8.99
C ALA A 591 12.04 -6.59 9.02
N GLY A 592 12.22 -7.84 8.58
CA GLY A 592 13.50 -8.55 8.59
C GLY A 592 13.85 -9.17 9.94
N VAL A 593 12.86 -9.40 10.82
CA VAL A 593 13.08 -10.12 12.08
C VAL A 593 13.38 -11.59 11.79
N ARG A 594 14.48 -12.09 12.37
CA ARG A 594 14.85 -13.49 12.36
C ARG A 594 14.17 -14.22 13.51
N PHE A 595 13.67 -15.41 13.24
CA PHE A 595 13.08 -16.32 14.22
C PHE A 595 14.02 -17.53 14.40
N SER A 596 14.08 -18.04 15.63
CA SER A 596 15.13 -18.92 16.14
C SER A 596 14.61 -19.97 17.13
N VAL A 597 15.50 -20.75 17.75
CA VAL A 597 15.20 -21.91 18.64
C VAL A 597 14.21 -21.62 19.78
N ALA A 598 14.05 -20.38 20.22
CA ALA A 598 13.07 -20.04 21.26
C ALA A 598 11.65 -19.75 20.72
N ASP A 599 11.52 -19.57 19.40
CA ASP A 599 10.41 -18.84 18.82
C ASP A 599 9.30 -19.75 18.29
N LEU A 600 8.06 -19.33 18.61
CA LEU A 600 6.78 -19.78 18.04
C LEU A 600 6.15 -21.15 18.41
N PRO A 601 6.49 -21.86 19.51
CA PRO A 601 5.85 -23.13 19.84
C PRO A 601 4.38 -22.95 20.24
N GLY A 602 3.47 -23.65 19.56
CA GLY A 602 2.02 -23.61 19.77
C GLY A 602 1.32 -22.32 19.31
N ASN A 603 2.02 -21.40 18.62
CA ASN A 603 1.42 -20.17 18.11
C ASN A 603 0.47 -20.42 16.94
N ARG A 604 -0.56 -19.57 16.80
CA ARG A 604 -1.64 -19.76 15.83
C ARG A 604 -1.74 -18.56 14.92
N VAL A 605 -1.22 -18.71 13.70
CA VAL A 605 -1.03 -17.63 12.73
C VAL A 605 -1.60 -17.99 11.34
N PRO A 606 -2.83 -18.54 11.24
CA PRO A 606 -3.38 -19.00 9.97
C PRO A 606 -3.49 -17.85 8.96
N GLY A 607 -3.16 -18.14 7.70
CA GLY A 607 -3.20 -17.19 6.58
C GLY A 607 -2.12 -16.11 6.57
N ALA A 608 -1.11 -16.17 7.45
CA ALA A 608 -0.02 -15.19 7.48
C ALA A 608 0.86 -15.23 6.23
N ASP A 609 1.35 -14.06 5.78
CA ASP A 609 2.36 -13.97 4.72
C ASP A 609 3.77 -13.82 5.31
N ILE A 610 4.40 -14.96 5.59
CA ILE A 610 5.77 -15.04 6.11
C ILE A 610 6.79 -15.38 5.01
N SER A 611 6.44 -15.10 3.74
CA SER A 611 7.31 -15.27 2.59
C SER A 611 8.58 -14.41 2.68
N GLY A 612 9.72 -15.02 2.35
CA GLY A 612 11.06 -14.44 2.50
C GLY A 612 11.61 -14.40 3.93
N GLY A 613 10.86 -14.92 4.92
CA GLY A 613 11.26 -14.92 6.33
C GLY A 613 12.42 -15.86 6.65
N GLN A 614 13.15 -15.56 7.72
CA GLN A 614 14.28 -16.37 8.20
C GLN A 614 13.91 -17.06 9.52
N PHE A 615 13.75 -18.38 9.46
CA PHE A 615 13.36 -19.28 10.54
C PHE A 615 14.47 -20.32 10.70
N ASP A 616 15.57 -19.96 11.36
CA ASP A 616 16.68 -20.88 11.57
C ASP A 616 16.50 -21.63 12.89
N SER A 617 16.31 -22.95 12.81
CA SER A 617 16.12 -23.84 13.95
C SER A 617 14.86 -23.53 14.80
N ALA A 618 13.91 -22.80 14.23
CA ALA A 618 12.70 -22.31 14.91
C ALA A 618 11.76 -23.45 15.36
N GLN A 619 11.03 -23.23 16.46
CA GLN A 619 10.24 -24.28 17.12
C GLN A 619 8.75 -24.11 16.86
N LEU A 620 8.31 -24.35 15.63
CA LEU A 620 6.89 -24.31 15.22
C LEU A 620 6.09 -25.56 15.65
N GLN A 621 6.51 -26.23 16.72
CA GLN A 621 5.86 -27.43 17.23
C GLN A 621 4.44 -27.12 17.70
N GLY A 622 3.45 -27.85 17.18
CA GLY A 622 2.04 -27.64 17.51
C GLY A 622 1.44 -26.31 17.04
N ALA A 623 2.15 -25.54 16.19
CA ALA A 623 1.66 -24.28 15.65
C ALA A 623 0.50 -24.51 14.66
N ASP A 624 -0.43 -23.56 14.58
CA ASP A 624 -1.41 -23.51 13.49
C ASP A 624 -0.89 -22.57 12.40
N LEU A 625 -0.52 -23.18 11.27
CA LEU A 625 0.03 -22.53 10.08
C LEU A 625 -0.92 -22.71 8.87
N THR A 626 -2.20 -22.97 9.11
CA THR A 626 -3.18 -23.23 8.04
C THR A 626 -3.23 -22.06 7.04
N GLY A 627 -3.02 -22.33 5.76
CA GLY A 627 -3.01 -21.33 4.68
C GLY A 627 -1.84 -20.34 4.69
N VAL A 628 -0.79 -20.57 5.49
CA VAL A 628 0.37 -19.67 5.61
C VAL A 628 1.24 -19.70 4.36
N ASN A 629 1.73 -18.53 3.92
CA ASN A 629 2.67 -18.41 2.81
C ASN A 629 4.13 -18.40 3.32
N LEU A 630 4.89 -19.44 2.97
CA LEU A 630 6.30 -19.67 3.23
C LEU A 630 7.17 -19.56 1.95
N THR A 631 6.64 -19.00 0.86
CA THR A 631 7.36 -18.83 -0.41
C THR A 631 8.70 -18.11 -0.20
N LYS A 632 9.80 -18.68 -0.72
CA LYS A 632 11.17 -18.15 -0.60
C LYS A 632 11.69 -17.97 0.85
N SER A 633 11.05 -18.57 1.85
CA SER A 633 11.48 -18.48 3.25
C SER A 633 12.60 -19.48 3.57
N TRP A 634 13.53 -19.07 4.44
CA TRP A 634 14.62 -19.90 4.95
C TRP A 634 14.12 -20.69 6.16
N ILE A 635 13.97 -22.02 6.01
CA ILE A 635 13.39 -22.93 7.01
C ILE A 635 14.37 -24.02 7.47
N LEU A 636 15.64 -23.65 7.67
CA LEU A 636 16.69 -24.56 8.12
C LEU A 636 16.38 -25.12 9.52
N GLN A 637 16.44 -26.44 9.69
CA GLN A 637 16.26 -27.14 10.99
C GLN A 637 14.98 -26.80 11.78
N VAL A 638 13.94 -26.28 11.11
CA VAL A 638 12.67 -25.91 11.75
C VAL A 638 11.90 -27.14 12.23
N ASN A 639 11.44 -27.12 13.48
CA ASN A 639 10.64 -28.18 14.08
C ASN A 639 9.15 -27.95 13.81
N PHE A 640 8.59 -28.63 12.80
CA PHE A 640 7.16 -28.62 12.46
C PHE A 640 6.36 -29.74 13.16
N THR A 641 6.88 -30.38 14.22
CA THR A 641 6.22 -31.52 14.87
C THR A 641 4.78 -31.17 15.29
N LYS A 642 3.78 -31.91 14.80
CA LYS A 642 2.34 -31.67 15.08
C LYS A 642 1.82 -30.28 14.66
N ALA A 643 2.52 -29.53 13.81
CA ALA A 643 1.99 -28.29 13.25
C ALA A 643 0.81 -28.56 12.28
N GLN A 644 -0.16 -27.66 12.21
CA GLN A 644 -1.24 -27.70 11.21
C GLN A 644 -0.73 -27.05 9.93
N MET A 645 -0.62 -27.83 8.86
CA MET A 645 0.05 -27.44 7.60
C MET A 645 -0.91 -27.40 6.39
N GLU A 646 -2.22 -27.46 6.63
CA GLU A 646 -3.23 -27.47 5.57
C GLU A 646 -3.17 -26.17 4.74
N GLY A 647 -3.10 -26.28 3.41
CA GLY A 647 -3.04 -25.13 2.51
C GLY A 647 -1.77 -24.26 2.60
N VAL A 648 -0.72 -24.69 3.31
CA VAL A 648 0.56 -23.95 3.38
C VAL A 648 1.18 -23.82 1.99
N GLN A 649 1.56 -22.61 1.61
CA GLN A 649 2.13 -22.29 0.31
C GLN A 649 3.66 -22.16 0.42
N PHE A 650 4.41 -23.10 -0.14
CA PHE A 650 5.88 -22.98 -0.28
C PHE A 650 6.30 -22.26 -1.58
N GLY A 651 5.32 -21.89 -2.42
CA GLY A 651 5.52 -21.28 -3.74
C GLY A 651 5.93 -22.29 -4.81
N GLU A 652 6.34 -21.79 -5.98
CA GLU A 652 7.10 -22.62 -6.91
C GLU A 652 8.46 -22.96 -6.27
N MET A 653 8.65 -24.23 -5.96
CA MET A 653 9.93 -24.73 -5.45
C MET A 653 11.01 -24.47 -6.50
N PRO A 654 12.13 -23.80 -6.16
CA PRO A 654 13.25 -23.67 -7.08
C PRO A 654 13.74 -25.07 -7.45
N TYR A 655 13.62 -25.41 -8.75
CA TYR A 655 13.98 -26.73 -9.25
C TYR A 655 15.25 -26.64 -10.09
N LEU A 656 16.16 -27.58 -9.86
CA LEU A 656 17.32 -27.80 -10.71
C LEU A 656 16.91 -28.82 -11.78
N LYS A 657 16.98 -28.41 -13.05
CA LYS A 657 16.80 -29.35 -14.16
C LYS A 657 18.11 -30.10 -14.41
N GLU A 658 18.03 -31.42 -14.34
CA GLU A 658 19.13 -32.33 -14.67
C GLU A 658 18.79 -33.15 -15.92
N ASP A 659 19.82 -33.59 -16.66
CA ASP A 659 19.62 -34.30 -17.93
C ASP A 659 19.19 -35.77 -17.73
N THR A 660 19.37 -36.32 -16.53
CA THR A 660 19.01 -37.69 -16.17
C THR A 660 18.36 -37.75 -14.79
N SER A 661 17.78 -38.91 -14.44
CA SER A 661 17.09 -39.09 -13.17
C SER A 661 18.01 -38.85 -11.97
N VAL A 662 17.56 -38.03 -11.02
CA VAL A 662 18.23 -37.79 -9.75
C VAL A 662 17.97 -38.96 -8.82
N VAL A 663 19.04 -39.56 -8.30
CA VAL A 663 19.01 -40.77 -7.47
C VAL A 663 19.33 -40.45 -6.00
N SER A 664 20.17 -39.45 -5.76
CA SER A 664 20.52 -38.98 -4.41
C SER A 664 20.84 -37.48 -4.41
N CYS A 665 20.76 -36.83 -3.25
CA CYS A 665 21.21 -35.45 -3.07
C CYS A 665 21.59 -35.16 -1.61
N ALA A 666 22.43 -34.15 -1.39
CA ALA A 666 22.81 -33.69 -0.05
C ALA A 666 23.30 -32.23 -0.07
N TYR A 667 23.09 -31.51 1.03
CA TYR A 667 23.76 -30.22 1.28
C TYR A 667 25.09 -30.45 2.00
N SER A 668 26.05 -29.55 1.79
CA SER A 668 27.20 -29.38 2.68
C SER A 668 26.72 -28.90 4.06
N LEU A 669 27.51 -29.13 5.11
CA LEU A 669 27.09 -28.85 6.49
C LEU A 669 26.89 -27.34 6.77
N ASP A 670 27.63 -26.50 6.05
CA ASP A 670 27.51 -25.04 6.05
C ASP A 670 26.42 -24.52 5.10
N GLY A 671 25.77 -25.41 4.33
CA GLY A 671 24.71 -25.08 3.38
C GLY A 671 25.15 -24.31 2.14
N THR A 672 26.46 -24.13 1.89
CA THR A 672 26.98 -23.37 0.74
C THR A 672 26.97 -24.14 -0.57
N LEU A 673 27.00 -25.48 -0.49
CA LEU A 673 27.03 -26.38 -1.64
C LEU A 673 25.88 -27.40 -1.58
N PHE A 674 25.34 -27.73 -2.75
CA PHE A 674 24.33 -28.78 -2.91
C PHE A 674 24.82 -29.81 -3.94
N ALA A 675 24.95 -31.06 -3.52
CA ALA A 675 25.37 -32.18 -4.35
C ALA A 675 24.17 -32.99 -4.84
N VAL A 676 24.21 -33.41 -6.11
CA VAL A 676 23.18 -34.18 -6.80
C VAL A 676 23.83 -35.40 -7.48
N GLY A 677 23.38 -36.60 -7.13
CA GLY A 677 23.83 -37.87 -7.68
C GLY A 677 22.88 -38.38 -8.75
N LEU A 678 23.41 -38.66 -9.93
CA LEU A 678 22.63 -38.97 -11.13
C LEU A 678 22.66 -40.47 -11.49
N HIS A 679 21.62 -40.88 -12.21
CA HIS A 679 21.43 -42.23 -12.75
C HIS A 679 22.58 -42.67 -13.68
N ASP A 680 23.20 -41.74 -14.40
CA ASP A 680 24.30 -42.01 -15.34
C ASP A 680 25.70 -42.07 -14.67
N GLY A 681 25.78 -41.90 -13.35
CA GLY A 681 27.06 -41.88 -12.61
C GLY A 681 27.71 -40.50 -12.50
N ARG A 682 27.07 -39.44 -13.00
CA ARG A 682 27.48 -38.07 -12.72
C ARG A 682 27.13 -37.65 -11.29
N ILE A 683 27.98 -36.77 -10.75
CA ILE A 683 27.67 -35.98 -9.56
C ILE A 683 27.80 -34.51 -9.93
N ASN A 684 26.75 -33.72 -9.69
CA ASN A 684 26.78 -32.29 -9.89
C ASN A 684 26.81 -31.58 -8.54
N ILE A 685 27.66 -30.55 -8.43
CA ILE A 685 27.69 -29.67 -7.26
C ILE A 685 27.19 -28.30 -7.71
N TYR A 686 26.32 -27.71 -6.91
CA TYR A 686 25.74 -26.39 -7.10
C TYR A 686 26.14 -25.46 -5.96
N ASP A 687 26.43 -24.21 -6.27
CA ASP A 687 26.47 -23.13 -5.28
C ASP A 687 25.04 -22.76 -4.90
N THR A 688 24.72 -22.75 -3.61
CA THR A 688 23.32 -22.55 -3.13
C THR A 688 22.87 -21.09 -3.12
N SER A 689 23.81 -20.14 -3.25
CA SER A 689 23.51 -18.71 -3.30
C SER A 689 23.10 -18.25 -4.71
N THR A 690 23.65 -18.90 -5.74
CA THR A 690 23.44 -18.59 -7.16
C THR A 690 22.68 -19.67 -7.93
N TRP A 691 22.55 -20.88 -7.36
CA TRP A 691 22.06 -22.09 -8.02
C TRP A 691 22.80 -22.47 -9.32
N THR A 692 24.04 -22.01 -9.46
CA THR A 692 24.90 -22.35 -10.60
C THR A 692 25.65 -23.65 -10.34
N LYS A 693 25.79 -24.48 -11.39
CA LYS A 693 26.54 -25.75 -11.34
C LYS A 693 28.04 -25.44 -11.30
N THR A 694 28.66 -25.57 -10.13
CA THR A 694 30.09 -25.29 -9.93
C THR A 694 30.98 -26.45 -10.36
N HIS A 695 30.53 -27.69 -10.17
CA HIS A 695 31.30 -28.89 -10.52
C HIS A 695 30.44 -29.97 -11.18
N ASN A 696 31.06 -30.74 -12.07
CA ASN A 696 30.52 -31.96 -12.67
C ASN A 696 31.57 -33.08 -12.57
N PHE A 697 31.28 -34.13 -11.80
CA PHE A 697 32.16 -35.28 -11.64
C PHE A 697 31.61 -36.49 -12.41
N GLN A 698 32.18 -36.75 -13.58
CA GLN A 698 31.99 -37.99 -14.35
C GLN A 698 32.97 -39.06 -13.85
N ARG A 699 32.77 -39.51 -12.61
CA ARG A 699 33.66 -40.50 -11.95
C ARG A 699 33.04 -41.90 -12.00
N HIS A 700 31.77 -42.05 -11.60
CA HIS A 700 31.10 -43.35 -11.59
C HIS A 700 30.61 -43.76 -12.97
N ARG A 701 30.46 -45.07 -13.17
CA ARG A 701 29.97 -45.69 -14.43
C ARG A 701 28.49 -46.07 -14.37
N SER A 702 27.80 -45.75 -13.27
CA SER A 702 26.41 -46.15 -13.01
C SER A 702 25.82 -45.33 -11.85
N TYR A 703 24.51 -45.45 -11.61
CA TYR A 703 23.71 -44.77 -10.58
C TYR A 703 24.50 -44.44 -9.29
N VAL A 704 24.46 -43.18 -8.85
CA VAL A 704 25.02 -42.78 -7.54
C VAL A 704 23.90 -42.80 -6.49
N TYR A 705 23.86 -43.87 -5.69
CA TYR A 705 22.80 -44.12 -4.71
C TYR A 705 22.92 -43.32 -3.42
N SER A 706 24.12 -42.85 -3.07
CA SER A 706 24.37 -42.15 -1.82
C SER A 706 25.51 -41.15 -1.96
N ILE A 707 25.31 -39.96 -1.41
CA ILE A 707 26.30 -38.88 -1.39
C ILE A 707 26.25 -38.17 -0.02
N PRO A 708 26.93 -38.68 1.02
CA PRO A 708 27.11 -37.94 2.26
C PRO A 708 28.29 -36.95 2.14
N TYR A 709 28.08 -35.72 2.60
CA TYR A 709 29.19 -34.82 2.95
C TYR A 709 29.86 -35.27 4.25
N SER A 710 31.17 -35.05 4.31
CA SER A 710 31.95 -35.14 5.54
C SER A 710 31.47 -34.12 6.59
N PRO A 711 31.64 -34.39 7.90
CA PRO A 711 31.31 -33.44 8.97
C PRO A 711 32.10 -32.12 8.91
N THR A 712 33.19 -32.06 8.13
CA THR A 712 33.98 -30.85 7.91
C THR A 712 33.53 -30.06 6.68
N GLY A 713 32.57 -30.56 5.89
CA GLY A 713 32.05 -29.91 4.68
C GLY A 713 32.95 -30.00 3.44
N TYR A 714 34.27 -30.08 3.60
CA TYR A 714 35.23 -30.03 2.50
C TYR A 714 35.33 -31.31 1.65
N GLN A 715 34.89 -32.45 2.17
CA GLN A 715 34.93 -33.74 1.46
C GLN A 715 33.52 -34.28 1.25
N LEU A 716 33.36 -34.99 0.15
CA LEU A 716 32.15 -35.65 -0.31
C LEU A 716 32.51 -37.12 -0.57
N LEU A 717 31.76 -38.05 0.00
CA LEU A 717 31.86 -39.47 -0.37
C LEU A 717 30.70 -39.80 -1.31
N SER A 718 30.91 -40.68 -2.26
CA SER A 718 29.89 -41.13 -3.21
C SER A 718 29.90 -42.64 -3.37
N GLY A 719 28.72 -43.27 -3.36
CA GLY A 719 28.53 -44.72 -3.52
C GLY A 719 27.66 -45.05 -4.72
N SER A 720 28.13 -45.96 -5.59
CA SER A 720 27.50 -46.25 -6.89
C SER A 720 27.21 -47.72 -7.13
N ASN A 721 26.23 -47.98 -8.01
CA ASN A 721 25.95 -49.30 -8.59
C ASN A 721 27.13 -49.87 -9.42
N ASP A 722 28.13 -49.05 -9.76
CA ASP A 722 29.38 -49.52 -10.39
C ASP A 722 30.31 -50.32 -9.44
N LYS A 723 29.84 -50.58 -8.21
CA LYS A 723 30.53 -51.29 -7.13
C LYS A 723 31.75 -50.53 -6.57
N THR A 724 31.84 -49.23 -6.81
CA THR A 724 32.87 -48.36 -6.21
C THR A 724 32.27 -47.32 -5.26
N ALA A 725 33.04 -46.98 -4.23
CA ALA A 725 32.87 -45.77 -3.44
C ALA A 725 34.06 -44.84 -3.70
N ARG A 726 33.86 -43.52 -3.71
CA ARG A 726 34.87 -42.52 -4.07
C ARG A 726 34.71 -41.23 -3.29
#